data_AF-A0A6A3NG06-F1
#
_entry.id   AF-A0A6A3NG06-F1
#
_cell.length_a   1.000
_cell.length_b   1.000
_cell.length_c   1.000
_cell.angle_alpha   90.00
_cell.angle_beta   90.00
_cell.angle_gamma   90.00
#
_symmetry.space_group_name_H-M   'P 1'
#
loop_
_entity.id
_entity.type
_entity.pdbx_description
1 polymer ?
#
loop_
_entity_poly.entity_id
_entity_poly.type
_entity_poly.pdbx_seq_one_letter_code
_entity_poly.pdbx_strand_id
1 'polypeptide(L)'
;MSASFVRPRKVPNSPTAHRLTFWQAFGLLGIPMLLFLLISIVWTAWLIIMTLAPNETANYLMNTGDYDDGQFWLLLDQDIGIKLVRIFGLSAIEVGYFHILVKMLFWRTIPAPIAAKVGGIRRANTEDKKSAVLVRRKSNNLTKFWEELTEINGTYRKIWNLVHKVADLTTQVVLLSNYLEKGFPDVLVYGWAAFISANCLSCVHNILLDKHSALAEILVDSIFDLIATIVYPILVLVYCYDNFQFDHDVFRTYVEVLPPGSFEIIARLFADPAEVELFRVNFNSLRDQTPLLLLIHLLMNWSFLNRFKAVVEVLVRTNRRLVYPRRHTKIQPRQQCRVQKPFALFFMTVSALLVPYVHVAIQASRTACSPYDVCLVYAYRFPWTSATKGVCPCRTLIDIDRAPKTFDEWINPVDVTNEVKILASSGDLKVLRLINRQLMELPTELKNCQLEHLSLIYTSTNTFPDWTSQWKSLEFLHVEGKQGSENLVYLPSNLFSEMPHLVFLHLALHKSLDKFPALDGTPKLQTIELAHLFALTHLPDLDETLNLRGIVIAYLPLLETLPDLLHLKHLISLTVFRPSFLCCNGYLGHCNLTHPFCAADTTHNFPAATCLADNELPASPAMLNLLARFGSGVCYKTPENLLEFADTPTKASVDSCGGVAYRRCEILDPTRNETLEDCRLS
;
A
#
# COMPACT_ATOMS: atom_id res chain seq x y z
N MET A 1 -33.13 75.85 -48.63
CA MET A 1 -33.37 74.40 -48.83
C MET A 1 -32.60 73.94 -50.06
N SER A 2 -31.50 73.21 -49.87
CA SER A 2 -31.00 72.23 -50.83
C SER A 2 -30.02 71.33 -50.07
N ALA A 3 -30.39 70.07 -49.94
CA ALA A 3 -29.71 69.06 -49.15
C ALA A 3 -28.60 68.40 -49.99
N SER A 4 -27.38 68.33 -49.46
CA SER A 4 -26.32 67.48 -49.99
C SER A 4 -26.36 66.11 -49.30
N PHE A 5 -26.48 65.07 -50.12
CA PHE A 5 -26.53 63.67 -49.74
C PHE A 5 -25.13 63.17 -49.34
N VAL A 6 -24.91 62.84 -48.06
CA VAL A 6 -23.73 62.08 -47.61
C VAL A 6 -24.13 60.63 -47.42
N ARG A 7 -23.55 59.73 -48.23
CA ARG A 7 -23.69 58.26 -48.09
C ARG A 7 -23.17 57.82 -46.71
N PRO A 8 -23.88 56.95 -45.99
CA PRO A 8 -23.33 56.30 -44.81
C PRO A 8 -22.30 55.25 -45.23
N ARG A 9 -21.08 55.40 -44.71
CA ARG A 9 -19.98 54.44 -44.81
C ARG A 9 -20.41 53.16 -44.08
N LYS A 10 -20.59 52.05 -44.80
CA LYS A 10 -20.74 50.71 -44.20
C LYS A 10 -19.51 50.42 -43.36
N VAL A 11 -19.68 50.34 -42.04
CA VAL A 11 -18.71 49.74 -41.12
C VAL A 11 -18.78 48.23 -41.34
N PRO A 12 -17.69 47.53 -41.70
CA PRO A 12 -17.69 46.08 -41.71
C PRO A 12 -17.76 45.58 -40.27
N ASN A 13 -18.76 44.74 -39.99
CA ASN A 13 -18.89 44.00 -38.73
C ASN A 13 -17.62 43.16 -38.51
N SER A 14 -16.72 43.61 -37.63
CA SER A 14 -15.58 42.81 -37.18
C SER A 14 -16.07 41.72 -36.22
N PRO A 15 -15.76 40.43 -36.43
CA PRO A 15 -16.10 39.39 -35.48
C PRO A 15 -15.38 39.61 -34.14
N THR A 16 -16.15 39.67 -33.06
CA THR A 16 -15.80 40.14 -31.71
C THR A 16 -15.04 39.12 -30.83
N ALA A 17 -14.57 38.01 -31.38
CA ALA A 17 -13.64 37.11 -30.67
C ALA A 17 -12.80 36.37 -31.71
N HIS A 18 -11.49 36.61 -31.73
CA HIS A 18 -10.58 35.79 -32.53
C HIS A 18 -10.16 34.58 -31.67
N ARG A 19 -9.96 33.41 -32.28
CA ARG A 19 -9.53 32.19 -31.57
C ARG A 19 -8.18 31.77 -32.15
N LEU A 20 -7.18 31.60 -31.29
CA LEU A 20 -5.86 31.14 -31.73
C LEU A 20 -5.93 29.66 -32.12
N THR A 21 -5.27 29.28 -33.22
CA THR A 21 -5.04 27.85 -33.52
C THR A 21 -4.05 27.25 -32.52
N PHE A 22 -3.93 25.92 -32.48
CA PHE A 22 -3.19 25.23 -31.41
C PHE A 22 -1.70 25.52 -31.54
N TRP A 23 -1.22 25.38 -32.78
CA TRP A 23 0.12 25.75 -33.21
C TRP A 23 0.43 27.24 -32.98
N GLN A 24 -0.53 28.14 -33.20
CA GLN A 24 -0.32 29.57 -32.88
C GLN A 24 -0.28 29.85 -31.37
N ALA A 25 -0.99 29.09 -30.55
CA ALA A 25 -1.06 29.31 -29.10
C ALA A 25 0.13 28.70 -28.35
N PHE A 26 0.60 27.52 -28.77
CA PHE A 26 1.59 26.73 -28.01
C PHE A 26 2.83 26.34 -28.82
N GLY A 27 2.82 26.49 -30.15
CA GLY A 27 3.92 26.07 -31.01
C GLY A 27 4.24 24.58 -30.86
N LEU A 28 5.51 24.23 -31.06
CA LEU A 28 6.01 22.86 -30.96
C LEU A 28 5.98 22.30 -29.52
N LEU A 29 6.02 23.18 -28.52
CA LEU A 29 5.91 22.83 -27.10
C LEU A 29 4.51 22.30 -26.72
N GLY A 30 3.49 22.60 -27.53
CA GLY A 30 2.11 22.18 -27.25
C GLY A 30 1.92 20.66 -27.24
N ILE A 31 2.64 19.92 -28.10
CA ILE A 31 2.54 18.45 -28.20
C ILE A 31 3.00 17.78 -26.89
N PRO A 32 4.25 17.98 -26.41
CA PRO A 32 4.70 17.35 -25.17
C PRO A 32 3.87 17.79 -23.97
N MET A 33 3.42 19.06 -23.92
CA MET A 33 2.52 19.51 -22.85
C MET A 33 1.19 18.74 -22.83
N LEU A 34 0.61 18.48 -24.01
CA LEU A 34 -0.65 17.74 -24.11
C LEU A 34 -0.46 16.27 -23.72
N LEU A 35 0.65 15.66 -24.14
CA LEU A 35 1.00 14.29 -23.76
C LEU A 35 1.18 14.16 -22.25
N PHE A 36 1.95 15.04 -21.61
CA PHE A 36 2.13 14.99 -20.16
C PHE A 36 0.83 15.25 -19.41
N LEU A 37 -0.03 16.16 -19.90
CA LEU A 37 -1.34 16.40 -19.31
C LEU A 37 -2.23 15.15 -19.38
N LEU A 38 -2.23 14.43 -20.49
CA LEU A 38 -2.97 13.16 -20.62
C LEU A 38 -2.43 12.10 -19.65
N ILE A 39 -1.10 11.97 -19.54
CA ILE A 39 -0.48 11.07 -18.56
C ILE A 39 -0.88 11.47 -17.13
N SER A 40 -0.90 12.77 -16.80
CA SER A 40 -1.32 13.24 -15.48
C SER A 40 -2.79 12.91 -15.19
N ILE A 41 -3.70 13.05 -16.17
CA ILE A 41 -5.11 12.67 -16.01
C ILE A 41 -5.23 11.17 -15.72
N VAL A 42 -4.62 10.34 -16.58
CA VAL A 42 -4.65 8.88 -16.42
C VAL A 42 -4.05 8.45 -15.09
N TRP A 43 -2.91 9.03 -14.70
CA TRP A 43 -2.25 8.73 -13.44
C TRP A 43 -3.09 9.15 -12.21
N THR A 44 -3.68 10.35 -12.22
CA THR A 44 -4.54 10.79 -11.11
C THR A 44 -5.79 9.93 -10.99
N ALA A 45 -6.42 9.54 -12.11
CA ALA A 45 -7.51 8.58 -12.13
C ALA A 45 -7.07 7.22 -11.53
N TRP A 46 -5.88 6.76 -11.91
CA TRP A 46 -5.29 5.53 -11.37
C TRP A 46 -5.09 5.59 -9.85
N LEU A 47 -4.59 6.70 -9.32
CA LEU A 47 -4.46 6.90 -7.86
C LEU A 47 -5.81 6.88 -7.13
N ILE A 48 -6.89 7.36 -7.76
CA ILE A 48 -8.25 7.27 -7.22
C ILE A 48 -8.71 5.81 -7.18
N ILE A 49 -8.51 5.05 -8.25
CA ILE A 49 -8.84 3.62 -8.32
C ILE A 49 -8.06 2.84 -7.25
N MET A 50 -6.75 3.09 -7.14
CA MET A 50 -5.88 2.50 -6.11
C MET A 50 -6.36 2.79 -4.68
N THR A 51 -6.97 3.96 -4.46
CA THR A 51 -7.54 4.34 -3.16
C THR A 51 -8.86 3.60 -2.89
N LEU A 52 -9.65 3.36 -3.92
CA LEU A 52 -10.96 2.69 -3.81
C LEU A 52 -10.82 1.18 -3.62
N ALA A 53 -10.00 0.54 -4.45
CA ALA A 53 -9.85 -0.91 -4.56
C ALA A 53 -8.35 -1.31 -4.60
N PRO A 54 -7.66 -1.25 -3.44
CA PRO A 54 -6.20 -1.44 -3.39
C PRO A 54 -5.76 -2.86 -3.76
N ASN A 55 -6.45 -3.90 -3.26
CA ASN A 55 -6.14 -5.29 -3.59
C ASN A 55 -6.36 -5.58 -5.07
N GLU A 56 -7.49 -5.17 -5.64
CA GLU A 56 -7.77 -5.36 -7.08
C GLU A 56 -6.73 -4.65 -7.95
N THR A 57 -6.32 -3.44 -7.57
CA THR A 57 -5.29 -2.68 -8.31
C THR A 57 -3.93 -3.37 -8.23
N ALA A 58 -3.54 -3.86 -7.04
CA ALA A 58 -2.28 -4.59 -6.85
C ALA A 58 -2.29 -5.92 -7.63
N ASN A 59 -3.41 -6.65 -7.57
CA ASN A 59 -3.61 -7.89 -8.31
C ASN A 59 -3.54 -7.70 -9.82
N TYR A 60 -4.18 -6.65 -10.33
CA TYR A 60 -4.12 -6.31 -11.75
C TYR A 60 -2.69 -5.96 -12.18
N LEU A 61 -1.96 -5.19 -11.37
CA LEU A 61 -0.59 -4.79 -11.67
C LEU A 61 0.38 -5.96 -11.69
N MET A 62 0.21 -6.92 -10.76
CA MET A 62 1.12 -8.04 -10.55
C MET A 62 0.63 -9.38 -11.11
N ASN A 63 -0.48 -9.37 -11.85
CA ASN A 63 -1.11 -10.59 -12.39
C ASN A 63 -1.44 -11.65 -11.31
N THR A 64 -1.85 -11.23 -10.11
CA THR A 64 -2.18 -12.13 -8.98
C THR A 64 -3.68 -12.20 -8.68
N GLY A 65 -4.53 -11.75 -9.60
CA GLY A 65 -5.98 -11.65 -9.38
C GLY A 65 -6.71 -12.98 -9.22
N ASP A 66 -6.19 -14.03 -9.83
CA ASP A 66 -6.79 -15.38 -9.79
C ASP A 66 -6.41 -16.14 -8.50
N TYR A 67 -5.63 -15.53 -7.61
CA TYR A 67 -5.09 -16.19 -6.41
C TYR A 67 -5.72 -15.69 -5.12
N ASP A 68 -5.85 -16.61 -4.16
CA ASP A 68 -6.37 -16.37 -2.81
C ASP A 68 -7.71 -15.61 -2.82
N ASP A 69 -8.64 -15.96 -3.72
CA ASP A 69 -9.93 -15.27 -3.92
C ASP A 69 -9.79 -13.74 -4.15
N GLY A 70 -8.72 -13.34 -4.84
CA GLY A 70 -8.38 -11.94 -5.08
C GLY A 70 -7.80 -11.22 -3.84
N GLN A 71 -7.40 -11.96 -2.80
CA GLN A 71 -6.84 -11.41 -1.57
C GLN A 71 -5.33 -11.67 -1.41
N PHE A 72 -4.59 -11.97 -2.49
CA PHE A 72 -3.14 -12.22 -2.45
C PHE A 72 -2.34 -11.21 -1.59
N TRP A 73 -2.61 -9.90 -1.75
CA TRP A 73 -1.82 -8.84 -1.10
C TRP A 73 -2.29 -8.42 0.31
N LEU A 74 -3.52 -8.78 0.71
CA LEU A 74 -4.13 -8.42 2.00
C LEU A 74 -3.89 -6.95 2.42
N LEU A 75 -4.03 -6.00 1.48
CA LEU A 75 -3.78 -4.59 1.76
C LEU A 75 -4.93 -3.98 2.57
N LEU A 76 -4.62 -3.50 3.77
CA LEU A 76 -5.58 -2.79 4.63
C LEU A 76 -6.19 -1.59 3.94
N ASP A 77 -7.51 -1.46 4.02
CA ASP A 77 -8.23 -0.24 3.67
C ASP A 77 -7.76 0.93 4.54
N GLN A 78 -7.67 2.11 3.92
CA GLN A 78 -7.37 3.33 4.66
C GLN A 78 -8.51 3.68 5.61
N ASP A 79 -8.18 4.41 6.68
CA ASP A 79 -9.21 5.07 7.50
C ASP A 79 -10.16 5.87 6.60
N ILE A 80 -11.46 5.78 6.87
CA ILE A 80 -12.54 6.35 6.06
C ILE A 80 -12.30 7.85 5.86
N GLY A 81 -11.84 8.56 6.90
CA GLY A 81 -11.51 9.98 6.82
C GLY A 81 -10.40 10.27 5.80
N ILE A 82 -9.29 9.54 5.89
CA ILE A 82 -8.15 9.67 4.98
C ILE A 82 -8.57 9.30 3.55
N LYS A 83 -9.30 8.19 3.38
CA LYS A 83 -9.82 7.69 2.10
C LYS A 83 -10.67 8.76 1.40
N LEU A 84 -11.63 9.36 2.11
CA LEU A 84 -12.51 10.39 1.55
C LEU A 84 -11.75 11.66 1.19
N VAL A 85 -10.92 12.19 2.09
CA VAL A 85 -10.14 13.42 1.82
C VAL A 85 -9.24 13.23 0.60
N ARG A 86 -8.64 12.05 0.47
CA ARG A 86 -7.81 11.70 -0.68
C ARG A 86 -8.62 11.66 -1.98
N ILE A 87 -9.75 10.96 -2.00
CA ILE A 87 -10.60 10.86 -3.20
C ILE A 87 -11.08 12.25 -3.63
N PHE A 88 -11.59 13.06 -2.71
CA PHE A 88 -12.05 14.42 -3.03
C PHE A 88 -10.90 15.32 -3.49
N GLY A 89 -9.75 15.24 -2.83
CA GLY A 89 -8.56 15.99 -3.21
C GLY A 89 -8.07 15.64 -4.62
N LEU A 90 -7.89 14.36 -4.91
CA LEU A 90 -7.46 13.88 -6.23
C LEU A 90 -8.51 14.17 -7.31
N SER A 91 -9.80 14.01 -7.02
CA SER A 91 -10.88 14.36 -7.96
C SER A 91 -10.86 15.85 -8.32
N ALA A 92 -10.63 16.73 -7.34
CA ALA A 92 -10.52 18.17 -7.60
C ALA A 92 -9.31 18.49 -8.48
N ILE A 93 -8.18 17.81 -8.27
CA ILE A 93 -6.97 17.93 -9.10
C ILE A 93 -7.26 17.45 -10.53
N GLU A 94 -7.94 16.32 -10.68
CA GLU A 94 -8.29 15.73 -11.97
C GLU A 94 -9.22 16.64 -12.78
N VAL A 95 -10.25 17.20 -12.15
CA VAL A 95 -11.11 18.24 -12.75
C VAL A 95 -10.29 19.45 -13.19
N GLY A 96 -9.27 19.82 -12.41
CA GLY A 96 -8.30 20.85 -12.78
C GLY A 96 -7.54 20.52 -14.07
N TYR A 97 -7.03 19.30 -14.22
CA TYR A 97 -6.37 18.86 -15.46
C TYR A 97 -7.32 18.85 -16.65
N PHE A 98 -8.56 18.37 -16.48
CA PHE A 98 -9.58 18.45 -17.53
C PHE A 98 -9.89 19.89 -17.93
N HIS A 99 -9.98 20.81 -16.97
CA HIS A 99 -10.16 22.23 -17.25
C HIS A 99 -9.01 22.78 -18.11
N ILE A 100 -7.76 22.42 -17.79
CA ILE A 100 -6.59 22.83 -18.58
C ILE A 100 -6.62 22.19 -19.97
N LEU A 101 -7.01 20.92 -20.09
CA LEU A 101 -7.14 20.21 -21.37
C LEU A 101 -8.16 20.92 -22.28
N VAL A 102 -9.35 21.22 -21.74
CA VAL A 102 -10.39 21.97 -22.44
C VAL A 102 -9.91 23.38 -22.80
N LYS A 103 -9.10 24.02 -21.95
CA LYS A 103 -8.52 25.32 -22.25
C LYS A 103 -7.51 25.27 -23.39
N MET A 104 -6.62 24.27 -23.39
CA MET A 104 -5.64 24.06 -24.45
C MET A 104 -6.30 23.71 -25.78
N LEU A 105 -7.34 22.87 -25.76
CA LEU A 105 -8.02 22.39 -26.96
C LEU A 105 -9.11 23.34 -27.45
N PHE A 106 -9.92 23.91 -26.57
CA PHE A 106 -11.15 24.60 -26.94
C PHE A 106 -11.19 26.08 -26.55
N TRP A 107 -10.94 26.42 -25.30
CA TRP A 107 -11.11 27.80 -24.77
C TRP A 107 -9.89 28.69 -24.98
N ARG A 108 -9.46 28.76 -26.24
CA ARG A 108 -8.43 29.69 -26.76
C ARG A 108 -9.06 31.02 -27.20
N THR A 109 -10.20 31.38 -26.61
CA THR A 109 -11.04 32.51 -27.03
C THR A 109 -10.52 33.83 -26.49
N ILE A 110 -10.58 34.86 -27.34
CA ILE A 110 -10.20 36.23 -27.03
C ILE A 110 -11.44 36.98 -26.53
N PRO A 111 -11.48 37.48 -25.28
CA PRO A 111 -12.44 38.52 -24.92
C PRO A 111 -12.07 39.79 -25.70
N ALA A 112 -13.03 40.36 -26.44
CA ALA A 112 -12.87 41.68 -27.06
C ALA A 112 -12.50 42.71 -25.98
N PRO A 113 -11.60 43.68 -26.28
CA PRO A 113 -11.40 44.80 -25.39
C PRO A 113 -12.72 45.57 -25.30
N ILE A 114 -13.27 45.68 -24.09
CA ILE A 114 -14.36 46.62 -23.80
C ILE A 114 -13.84 48.00 -24.22
N ALA A 115 -14.37 48.52 -25.32
CA ALA A 115 -14.15 49.89 -25.74
C ALA A 115 -14.48 50.78 -24.53
N ALA A 116 -13.51 51.59 -24.12
CA ALA A 116 -13.68 52.56 -23.05
C ALA A 116 -14.97 53.34 -23.32
N LYS A 117 -15.96 53.14 -22.45
CA LYS A 117 -17.21 53.90 -22.45
C LYS A 117 -16.86 55.32 -21.99
N VAL A 118 -16.37 56.12 -22.94
CA VAL A 118 -16.28 57.57 -22.79
C VAL A 118 -17.72 58.09 -22.79
N GLY A 119 -18.07 58.84 -21.75
CA GLY A 119 -19.22 59.72 -21.73
C GLY A 119 -20.42 59.20 -20.94
N GLY A 120 -20.64 59.79 -19.76
CA GLY A 120 -21.91 59.70 -19.04
C GLY A 120 -21.80 59.71 -17.52
N ILE A 121 -21.29 60.79 -16.93
CA ILE A 121 -21.50 61.05 -15.50
C ILE A 121 -22.98 61.38 -15.32
N ARG A 122 -23.76 60.46 -14.74
CA ARG A 122 -25.04 60.79 -14.12
C ARG A 122 -24.87 60.67 -12.61
N ARG A 123 -25.05 61.81 -11.92
CA ARG A 123 -25.03 61.96 -10.46
C ARG A 123 -26.03 61.00 -9.83
N ALA A 124 -25.58 60.22 -8.85
CA ALA A 124 -26.41 59.53 -7.88
C ALA A 124 -25.83 59.80 -6.47
N ASN A 125 -26.75 59.92 -5.52
CA ASN A 125 -26.67 60.65 -4.24
C ASN A 125 -25.55 60.22 -3.28
N THR A 126 -25.22 61.20 -2.43
CA THR A 126 -24.03 61.28 -1.59
C THR A 126 -24.33 60.85 -0.17
N GLU A 127 -24.74 59.60 0.10
CA GLU A 127 -24.86 59.15 1.50
C GLU A 127 -24.55 57.65 1.72
N ASP A 128 -24.78 56.77 0.75
CA ASP A 128 -24.39 55.34 0.83
C ASP A 128 -22.90 55.03 0.53
N LYS A 129 -22.08 56.07 0.32
CA LYS A 129 -20.68 55.90 -0.12
C LYS A 129 -19.71 55.57 1.00
N LYS A 130 -20.02 55.74 2.29
CA LYS A 130 -19.00 55.55 3.34
C LYS A 130 -18.83 54.10 3.78
N SER A 131 -19.91 53.31 3.85
CA SER A 131 -19.89 51.90 4.26
C SER A 131 -19.49 50.95 3.10
N ALA A 132 -20.02 51.19 1.89
CA ALA A 132 -19.69 50.37 0.72
C ALA A 132 -18.25 50.59 0.21
N VAL A 133 -17.68 51.78 0.43
CA VAL A 133 -16.29 52.08 0.03
C VAL A 133 -15.29 51.39 0.96
N LEU A 134 -15.57 51.19 2.25
CA LEU A 134 -14.62 50.53 3.15
C LEU A 134 -14.49 49.02 2.84
N VAL A 135 -15.63 48.34 2.60
CA VAL A 135 -15.66 46.91 2.24
C VAL A 135 -15.10 46.68 0.83
N ARG A 136 -15.43 47.55 -0.13
CA ARG A 136 -14.88 47.49 -1.51
C ARG A 136 -13.40 47.86 -1.57
N ARG A 137 -12.89 48.74 -0.69
CA ARG A 137 -11.47 49.12 -0.63
C ARG A 137 -10.61 48.05 0.04
N LYS A 138 -11.13 47.33 1.05
CA LYS A 138 -10.44 46.19 1.69
C LYS A 138 -10.42 44.94 0.77
N SER A 139 -11.52 44.66 0.08
CA SER A 139 -11.61 43.60 -0.95
C SER A 139 -10.73 43.91 -2.19
N ASN A 140 -10.68 45.18 -2.63
CA ASN A 140 -9.76 45.63 -3.68
C ASN A 140 -8.29 45.58 -3.27
N ASN A 141 -7.96 45.74 -1.97
CA ASN A 141 -6.57 45.66 -1.52
C ASN A 141 -6.07 44.22 -1.50
N LEU A 142 -6.90 43.25 -1.08
CA LEU A 142 -6.51 41.84 -1.07
C LEU A 142 -6.38 41.29 -2.50
N THR A 143 -7.30 41.63 -3.38
CA THR A 143 -7.24 41.26 -4.81
C THR A 143 -6.08 41.92 -5.53
N LYS A 144 -5.80 43.20 -5.30
CA LYS A 144 -4.60 43.88 -5.82
C LYS A 144 -3.31 43.27 -5.29
N PHE A 145 -3.24 42.93 -4.01
CA PHE A 145 -2.07 42.28 -3.42
C PHE A 145 -1.85 40.88 -4.01
N TRP A 146 -2.93 40.12 -4.20
CA TRP A 146 -2.91 38.84 -4.93
C TRP A 146 -2.47 38.99 -6.39
N GLU A 147 -2.93 40.02 -7.09
CA GLU A 147 -2.47 40.36 -8.45
C GLU A 147 -0.99 40.76 -8.45
N GLU A 148 -0.52 41.52 -7.46
CA GLU A 148 0.89 41.92 -7.31
C GLU A 148 1.84 40.76 -6.96
N LEU A 149 1.32 39.69 -6.35
CA LEU A 149 2.03 38.45 -6.04
C LEU A 149 2.07 37.48 -7.24
N THR A 150 0.95 37.32 -7.95
CA THR A 150 0.77 36.23 -8.92
C THR A 150 0.86 36.66 -10.39
N GLU A 151 0.66 37.95 -10.72
CA GLU A 151 0.72 38.39 -12.11
C GLU A 151 2.18 38.38 -12.63
N ILE A 152 2.36 38.07 -13.92
CA ILE A 152 3.66 37.97 -14.61
C ILE A 152 4.53 39.23 -14.42
N ASN A 153 3.89 40.40 -14.30
CA ASN A 153 4.52 41.70 -14.08
C ASN A 153 4.39 42.21 -12.63
N GLY A 154 3.98 41.35 -11.70
CA GLY A 154 3.84 41.66 -10.29
C GLY A 154 5.18 42.03 -9.65
N THR A 155 5.14 43.00 -8.73
CA THR A 155 6.33 43.51 -8.04
C THR A 155 7.00 42.42 -7.18
N TYR A 156 6.20 41.54 -6.58
CA TYR A 156 6.64 40.51 -5.63
C TYR A 156 6.71 39.10 -6.24
N ARG A 157 6.47 38.92 -7.55
CA ARG A 157 6.46 37.62 -8.25
C ARG A 157 7.68 36.74 -7.93
N LYS A 158 8.88 37.31 -7.99
CA LYS A 158 10.13 36.56 -7.76
C LYS A 158 10.25 36.03 -6.32
N ILE A 159 9.78 36.82 -5.35
CA ILE A 159 9.76 36.41 -3.92
C ILE A 159 8.69 35.34 -3.70
N TRP A 160 7.52 35.49 -4.31
CA TRP A 160 6.46 34.48 -4.24
C TRP A 160 6.88 33.14 -4.86
N ASN A 161 7.52 33.17 -6.04
CA ASN A 161 8.07 31.97 -6.67
C ASN A 161 9.11 31.30 -5.77
N LEU A 162 9.98 32.08 -5.12
CA LEU A 162 10.96 31.56 -4.17
C LEU A 162 10.29 30.86 -2.98
N VAL A 163 9.27 31.48 -2.37
CA VAL A 163 8.52 30.88 -1.25
C VAL A 163 7.86 29.56 -1.67
N HIS A 164 7.19 29.56 -2.82
CA HIS A 164 6.56 28.36 -3.36
C HIS A 164 7.58 27.25 -3.62
N LYS A 165 8.79 27.62 -4.03
CA LYS A 165 9.89 26.68 -4.26
C LYS A 165 10.47 26.11 -2.98
N VAL A 166 10.62 26.93 -1.94
CA VAL A 166 11.02 26.46 -0.61
C VAL A 166 10.00 25.47 -0.07
N ALA A 167 8.69 25.73 -0.24
CA ALA A 167 7.64 24.80 0.18
C ALA A 167 7.75 23.45 -0.56
N ASP A 168 7.88 23.47 -1.89
CA ASP A 168 8.06 22.27 -2.73
C ASP A 168 9.30 21.45 -2.33
N LEU A 169 10.45 22.11 -2.18
CA LEU A 169 11.68 21.45 -1.73
C LEU A 169 11.54 20.88 -0.31
N THR A 170 10.84 21.57 0.59
CA THR A 170 10.57 21.07 1.94
C THR A 170 9.74 19.78 1.87
N THR A 171 8.68 19.75 1.05
CA THR A 171 7.89 18.53 0.87
C THR A 171 8.71 17.38 0.26
N GLN A 172 9.58 17.67 -0.70
CA GLN A 172 10.47 16.66 -1.31
C GLN A 172 11.51 16.11 -0.32
N VAL A 173 12.08 16.96 0.55
CA VAL A 173 13.04 16.55 1.59
C VAL A 173 12.35 15.73 2.68
N VAL A 174 11.13 16.08 3.10
CA VAL A 174 10.37 15.26 4.05
C VAL A 174 10.06 13.89 3.45
N LEU A 175 9.71 13.83 2.17
CA LEU A 175 9.49 12.57 1.46
C LEU A 175 10.78 11.73 1.36
N LEU A 176 11.93 12.37 1.11
CA LEU A 176 13.24 11.70 1.14
C LEU A 176 13.54 11.08 2.51
N SER A 177 13.29 11.81 3.60
CA SER A 177 13.45 11.27 4.95
C SER A 177 12.56 10.06 5.20
N ASN A 178 11.32 10.08 4.70
CA ASN A 178 10.43 8.93 4.77
C ASN A 178 10.94 7.74 3.94
N TYR A 179 11.51 7.95 2.76
CA TYR A 179 12.15 6.88 1.97
C TYR A 179 13.37 6.29 2.68
N LEU A 180 14.18 7.13 3.32
CA LEU A 180 15.32 6.70 4.12
C LEU A 180 14.88 5.84 5.31
N GLU A 181 13.89 6.30 6.06
CA GLU A 181 13.36 5.55 7.21
C GLU A 181 12.68 4.25 6.79
N LYS A 182 11.96 4.20 5.67
CA LYS A 182 11.30 2.98 5.19
C LYS A 182 12.25 1.94 4.57
N GLY A 183 13.50 2.29 4.28
CA GLY A 183 14.45 1.39 3.64
C GLY A 183 14.15 1.14 2.16
N PHE A 184 13.81 2.21 1.42
CA PHE A 184 13.55 2.10 -0.03
C PHE A 184 14.81 1.65 -0.80
N PRO A 185 14.68 0.97 -1.95
CA PRO A 185 15.83 0.59 -2.78
C PRO A 185 16.80 1.74 -3.06
N ASP A 186 18.10 1.47 -2.92
CA ASP A 186 19.18 2.45 -3.08
C ASP A 186 19.02 3.30 -4.35
N VAL A 187 18.72 2.65 -5.49
CA VAL A 187 18.61 3.31 -6.80
C VAL A 187 17.52 4.40 -6.79
N LEU A 188 16.38 4.11 -6.16
CA LEU A 188 15.28 5.06 -6.02
C LEU A 188 15.69 6.22 -5.09
N VAL A 189 16.27 5.91 -3.93
CA VAL A 189 16.69 6.92 -2.95
C VAL A 189 17.76 7.87 -3.52
N TYR A 190 18.79 7.34 -4.19
CA TYR A 190 19.80 8.15 -4.87
C TYR A 190 19.19 8.97 -6.02
N GLY A 191 18.28 8.37 -6.78
CA GLY A 191 17.54 9.06 -7.85
C GLY A 191 16.75 10.26 -7.32
N TRP A 192 16.04 10.09 -6.20
CA TRP A 192 15.28 11.17 -5.54
C TRP A 192 16.20 12.25 -4.96
N ALA A 193 17.30 11.87 -4.33
CA ALA A 193 18.29 12.81 -3.81
C ALA A 193 18.93 13.65 -4.93
N ALA A 194 19.32 13.00 -6.03
CA ALA A 194 19.86 13.68 -7.21
C ALA A 194 18.81 14.61 -7.86
N PHE A 195 17.55 14.19 -7.90
CA PHE A 195 16.43 15.00 -8.36
C PHE A 195 16.27 16.28 -7.52
N ILE A 196 16.27 16.18 -6.19
CA ILE A 196 16.20 17.35 -5.29
C ILE A 196 17.44 18.25 -5.48
N SER A 197 18.64 17.67 -5.59
CA SER A 197 19.86 18.45 -5.85
C SER A 197 19.80 19.22 -7.17
N ALA A 198 19.28 18.60 -8.24
CA ALA A 198 19.06 19.26 -9.52
C ALA A 198 17.99 20.37 -9.42
N ASN A 199 16.94 20.14 -8.63
CA ASN A 199 15.90 21.12 -8.37
C ASN A 199 16.47 22.37 -7.65
N CYS A 200 17.33 22.16 -6.66
CA CYS A 200 18.08 23.23 -5.98
C CYS A 200 19.03 23.99 -6.93
N LEU A 201 19.75 23.29 -7.82
CA LEU A 201 20.64 23.94 -8.80
C LEU A 201 19.87 24.81 -9.79
N SER A 202 18.67 24.39 -10.19
CA SER A 202 17.77 25.21 -11.01
C SER A 202 17.43 26.54 -10.31
N CYS A 203 17.21 26.51 -8.99
CA CYS A 203 17.00 27.73 -8.19
C CYS A 203 18.23 28.64 -8.20
N VAL A 204 19.42 28.07 -7.99
CA VAL A 204 20.69 28.81 -8.01
C VAL A 204 20.89 29.50 -9.36
N HIS A 205 20.68 28.76 -10.45
CA HIS A 205 20.78 29.26 -11.81
C HIS A 205 19.83 30.44 -12.06
N ASN A 206 18.57 30.32 -11.62
CA ASN A 206 17.57 31.38 -11.75
C ASN A 206 17.93 32.64 -10.94
N ILE A 207 18.43 32.49 -9.70
CA ILE A 207 18.80 33.63 -8.84
C ILE A 207 20.05 34.35 -9.37
N LEU A 208 21.05 33.60 -9.87
CA LEU A 208 22.32 34.18 -10.29
C LEU A 208 22.26 34.83 -11.67
N LEU A 209 21.54 34.23 -12.64
CA LEU A 209 21.67 34.65 -14.03
C LEU A 209 20.69 35.72 -14.48
N ASP A 210 19.59 36.01 -13.76
CA ASP A 210 18.63 37.14 -13.92
C ASP A 210 18.13 37.46 -15.37
N LYS A 211 18.53 36.67 -16.37
CA LYS A 211 18.33 36.84 -17.81
C LYS A 211 17.19 35.96 -18.35
N HIS A 212 16.64 35.07 -17.54
CA HIS A 212 15.58 34.16 -17.96
C HIS A 212 14.25 34.90 -18.07
N SER A 213 13.46 34.54 -19.08
CA SER A 213 12.08 35.02 -19.18
C SER A 213 11.23 34.40 -18.08
N ALA A 214 10.20 35.12 -17.63
CA ALA A 214 9.22 34.61 -16.67
C ALA A 214 8.60 33.27 -17.09
N LEU A 215 8.46 33.03 -18.40
CA LEU A 215 7.95 31.78 -18.95
C LEU A 215 8.94 30.62 -18.77
N ALA A 216 10.23 30.86 -18.97
CA ALA A 216 11.25 29.82 -18.80
C ALA A 216 11.36 29.39 -17.33
N GLU A 217 11.32 30.34 -16.38
CA GLU A 217 11.32 30.05 -14.94
C GLU A 217 10.14 29.14 -14.55
N ILE A 218 8.91 29.52 -14.93
CA ILE A 218 7.70 28.77 -14.57
C ILE A 218 7.67 27.40 -15.27
N LEU A 219 8.16 27.30 -16.51
CA LEU A 219 8.22 26.04 -17.24
C LEU A 219 9.18 25.04 -16.56
N VAL A 220 10.39 25.47 -16.21
CA VAL A 220 11.37 24.61 -15.52
C VAL A 220 10.81 24.14 -14.17
N ASP A 221 10.24 25.06 -13.39
CA ASP A 221 9.58 24.73 -12.12
C ASP A 221 8.42 23.75 -12.29
N SER A 222 7.64 23.86 -13.37
CA SER A 222 6.57 22.91 -13.69
C SER A 222 7.09 21.53 -14.08
N ILE A 223 8.29 21.42 -14.67
CA ILE A 223 8.90 20.13 -15.02
C ILE A 223 9.33 19.38 -13.75
N PHE A 224 9.95 20.07 -12.78
CA PHE A 224 10.30 19.45 -11.50
C PHE A 224 9.05 18.95 -10.76
N ASP A 225 8.00 19.77 -10.69
CA ASP A 225 6.74 19.36 -10.05
C ASP A 225 6.09 18.16 -10.76
N LEU A 226 6.12 18.12 -12.11
CA LEU A 226 5.65 16.98 -12.90
C LEU A 226 6.43 15.71 -12.56
N ILE A 227 7.76 15.79 -12.48
CA ILE A 227 8.60 14.63 -12.19
C ILE A 227 8.30 14.12 -10.77
N ALA A 228 8.25 15.02 -9.79
CA ALA A 228 8.00 14.66 -8.40
C ALA A 228 6.62 14.03 -8.17
N THR A 229 5.61 14.53 -8.87
CA THR A 229 4.20 14.18 -8.62
C THR A 229 3.72 13.00 -9.46
N ILE A 230 4.21 12.87 -10.69
CA ILE A 230 3.70 11.91 -11.68
C ILE A 230 4.78 10.88 -12.02
N VAL A 231 5.95 11.34 -12.51
CA VAL A 231 6.96 10.45 -13.08
C VAL A 231 7.57 9.54 -12.01
N TYR A 232 7.99 10.09 -10.88
CA TYR A 232 8.68 9.32 -9.85
C TYR A 232 7.79 8.26 -9.20
N PRO A 233 6.53 8.54 -8.82
CA PRO A 233 5.59 7.50 -8.40
C PRO A 233 5.36 6.39 -9.42
N ILE A 234 5.32 6.72 -10.73
CA ILE A 234 5.26 5.70 -11.80
C ILE A 234 6.53 4.85 -11.83
N LEU A 235 7.71 5.47 -11.70
CA LEU A 235 8.99 4.75 -11.66
C LEU A 235 9.07 3.77 -10.49
N VAL A 236 8.49 4.12 -9.32
CA VAL A 236 8.40 3.20 -8.18
C VAL A 236 7.55 1.97 -8.53
N LEU A 237 6.43 2.12 -9.24
CA LEU A 237 5.61 0.98 -9.67
C LEU A 237 6.31 0.14 -10.73
N VAL A 238 6.97 0.76 -11.70
CA VAL A 238 7.76 0.04 -12.72
C VAL A 238 8.86 -0.77 -12.05
N TYR A 239 9.57 -0.18 -11.08
CA TYR A 239 10.57 -0.89 -10.30
C TYR A 239 9.97 -2.11 -9.59
N CYS A 240 8.80 -1.99 -8.97
CA CYS A 240 8.17 -3.14 -8.32
C CYS A 240 7.73 -4.21 -9.32
N TYR A 241 7.24 -3.81 -10.50
CA TYR A 241 6.81 -4.75 -11.55
C TYR A 241 7.98 -5.57 -12.09
N ASP A 242 9.13 -4.93 -12.29
CA ASP A 242 10.33 -5.60 -12.79
C ASP A 242 11.01 -6.51 -11.75
N ASN A 243 10.73 -6.31 -10.45
CA ASN A 243 11.35 -7.04 -9.33
C ASN A 243 10.42 -8.05 -8.65
N PHE A 244 9.17 -8.19 -9.07
CA PHE A 244 8.25 -9.20 -8.54
C PHE A 244 8.11 -10.34 -9.54
N GLN A 245 8.53 -11.54 -9.16
CA GLN A 245 8.45 -12.75 -9.97
C GLN A 245 7.64 -13.81 -9.23
N PHE A 246 6.51 -14.20 -9.82
CA PHE A 246 5.69 -15.30 -9.34
C PHE A 246 5.60 -16.39 -10.39
N ASP A 247 6.03 -17.60 -10.03
CA ASP A 247 5.97 -18.75 -10.94
C ASP A 247 4.56 -19.35 -10.96
N HIS A 248 3.76 -18.84 -11.89
CA HIS A 248 2.37 -19.26 -12.09
C HIS A 248 2.24 -20.74 -12.48
N ASP A 249 3.20 -21.28 -13.24
CA ASP A 249 3.14 -22.64 -13.78
C ASP A 249 3.48 -23.67 -12.70
N VAL A 250 4.50 -23.39 -11.89
CA VAL A 250 4.82 -24.22 -10.72
C VAL A 250 3.68 -24.18 -9.73
N PHE A 251 3.16 -23.00 -9.40
CA PHE A 251 2.06 -22.88 -8.45
C PHE A 251 0.78 -23.60 -8.91
N ARG A 252 0.44 -23.55 -10.21
CA ARG A 252 -0.69 -24.32 -10.76
C ARG A 252 -0.53 -25.82 -10.51
N THR A 253 0.69 -26.34 -10.65
CA THR A 253 0.98 -27.75 -10.36
C THR A 253 0.72 -28.09 -8.90
N TYR A 254 1.08 -27.21 -7.96
CA TYR A 254 0.76 -27.39 -6.53
C TYR A 254 -0.76 -27.45 -6.29
N VAL A 255 -1.52 -26.51 -6.86
CA VAL A 255 -2.99 -26.47 -6.73
C VAL A 255 -3.66 -27.71 -7.33
N GLU A 256 -3.13 -28.26 -8.43
CA GLU A 256 -3.65 -29.48 -9.05
C GLU A 256 -3.37 -30.75 -8.23
N VAL A 257 -2.27 -30.76 -7.47
CA VAL A 257 -1.81 -31.95 -6.72
C VAL A 257 -2.36 -31.99 -5.30
N LEU A 258 -2.49 -30.83 -4.65
CA LEU A 258 -2.80 -30.75 -3.22
C LEU A 258 -4.31 -30.72 -2.94
N PRO A 259 -4.74 -31.24 -1.77
CA PRO A 259 -6.15 -31.22 -1.38
C PRO A 259 -6.69 -29.78 -1.26
N PRO A 260 -7.99 -29.57 -1.57
CA PRO A 260 -8.68 -28.33 -1.21
C PRO A 260 -8.52 -28.06 0.29
N GLY A 261 -8.05 -26.85 0.62
CA GLY A 261 -7.77 -26.45 2.00
C GLY A 261 -6.36 -26.76 2.51
N SER A 262 -5.46 -27.37 1.72
CA SER A 262 -4.02 -27.38 2.07
C SER A 262 -3.49 -25.94 2.11
N PHE A 263 -2.66 -25.62 3.10
CA PHE A 263 -2.07 -24.27 3.24
C PHE A 263 -1.04 -23.97 2.16
N GLU A 264 -0.44 -25.00 1.57
CA GLU A 264 0.55 -24.87 0.51
C GLU A 264 -0.09 -24.40 -0.82
N ILE A 265 -1.42 -24.47 -0.95
CA ILE A 265 -2.17 -23.91 -2.09
C ILE A 265 -2.46 -22.41 -1.92
N ILE A 266 -1.94 -21.78 -0.87
CA ILE A 266 -2.07 -20.34 -0.66
C ILE A 266 -0.92 -19.63 -1.38
N ALA A 267 -1.25 -18.88 -2.43
CA ALA A 267 -0.27 -18.28 -3.32
C ALA A 267 0.65 -17.28 -2.61
N ARG A 268 0.11 -16.48 -1.68
CA ARG A 268 0.91 -15.49 -0.92
C ARG A 268 2.00 -16.12 -0.05
N LEU A 269 1.84 -17.37 0.35
CA LEU A 269 2.84 -18.11 1.14
C LEU A 269 3.92 -18.72 0.23
N PHE A 270 3.58 -19.01 -1.02
CA PHE A 270 4.50 -19.53 -2.02
C PHE A 270 5.45 -18.46 -2.57
N ALA A 271 4.95 -17.23 -2.76
CA ALA A 271 5.72 -16.11 -3.30
C ALA A 271 6.99 -15.78 -2.49
N ASP A 272 7.98 -15.15 -3.13
CA ASP A 272 9.16 -14.68 -2.42
C ASP A 272 8.75 -13.58 -1.42
N PRO A 273 8.95 -13.79 -0.11
CA PRO A 273 8.53 -12.84 0.91
C PRO A 273 9.26 -11.50 0.81
N ALA A 274 10.51 -11.48 0.31
CA ALA A 274 11.29 -10.26 0.12
C ALA A 274 10.66 -9.38 -0.96
N GLU A 275 10.30 -9.98 -2.09
CA GLU A 275 9.67 -9.29 -3.22
C GLU A 275 8.26 -8.81 -2.85
N VAL A 276 7.50 -9.64 -2.13
CA VAL A 276 6.16 -9.26 -1.62
C VAL A 276 6.26 -8.07 -0.69
N GLU A 277 7.17 -8.08 0.29
CA GLU A 277 7.32 -6.96 1.23
C GLU A 277 7.86 -5.71 0.54
N LEU A 278 8.79 -5.85 -0.41
CA LEU A 278 9.27 -4.74 -1.22
C LEU A 278 8.12 -4.06 -1.99
N PHE A 279 7.24 -4.85 -2.62
CA PHE A 279 6.04 -4.30 -3.26
C PHE A 279 5.13 -3.62 -2.23
N ARG A 280 4.79 -4.29 -1.12
CA ARG A 280 3.87 -3.75 -0.09
C ARG A 280 4.36 -2.42 0.46
N VAL A 281 5.64 -2.28 0.80
CA VAL A 281 6.23 -1.05 1.33
C VAL A 281 6.13 0.10 0.33
N ASN A 282 6.46 -0.16 -0.94
CA ASN A 282 6.44 0.84 -2.01
C ASN A 282 5.00 1.24 -2.38
N PHE A 283 4.13 0.25 -2.59
CA PHE A 283 2.72 0.45 -2.93
C PHE A 283 1.97 1.19 -1.81
N ASN A 284 2.18 0.83 -0.54
CA ASN A 284 1.58 1.53 0.59
C ASN A 284 2.09 2.97 0.74
N SER A 285 3.31 3.28 0.28
CA SER A 285 3.78 4.66 0.22
C SER A 285 3.03 5.51 -0.81
N LEU A 286 2.53 4.91 -1.89
CA LEU A 286 1.65 5.60 -2.83
C LEU A 286 0.25 5.75 -2.26
N ARG A 287 -0.14 4.89 -1.32
CA ARG A 287 -1.46 4.87 -0.70
C ARG A 287 -1.64 5.85 0.46
N ASP A 288 -0.68 6.72 0.79
CA ASP A 288 -0.86 7.83 1.76
C ASP A 288 -1.46 7.38 3.09
N GLN A 289 -0.93 6.31 3.67
CA GLN A 289 -1.46 5.75 4.92
C GLN A 289 -1.42 6.72 6.11
N THR A 290 -0.60 7.79 6.05
CA THR A 290 -0.50 8.80 7.10
C THR A 290 -1.05 10.16 6.66
N PRO A 291 -1.65 10.95 7.57
CA PRO A 291 -2.16 12.29 7.25
C PRO A 291 -1.08 13.23 6.70
N LEU A 292 0.17 13.09 7.17
CA LEU A 292 1.29 13.87 6.68
C LEU A 292 1.61 13.57 5.21
N LEU A 293 1.67 12.28 4.86
CA LEU A 293 1.98 11.84 3.50
C LEU A 293 0.86 12.24 2.53
N LEU A 294 -0.40 12.12 2.98
CA LEU A 294 -1.57 12.62 2.26
C LEU A 294 -1.45 14.11 1.96
N LEU A 295 -1.15 14.93 2.97
CA LEU A 295 -1.02 16.37 2.81
C LEU A 295 0.11 16.70 1.82
N ILE A 296 1.26 16.03 1.94
CA ILE A 296 2.42 16.23 1.06
C ILE A 296 2.05 15.96 -0.40
N HIS A 297 1.50 14.78 -0.72
CA HIS A 297 1.17 14.44 -2.10
C HIS A 297 0.06 15.32 -2.67
N LEU A 298 -0.95 15.71 -1.88
CA LEU A 298 -1.97 16.66 -2.32
C LEU A 298 -1.37 18.05 -2.61
N LEU A 299 -0.46 18.54 -1.77
CA LEU A 299 0.23 19.82 -1.99
C LEU A 299 1.11 19.79 -3.24
N MET A 300 1.84 18.70 -3.48
CA MET A 300 2.67 18.52 -4.68
C MET A 300 1.82 18.49 -5.96
N ASN A 301 0.72 17.74 -5.96
CA ASN A 301 -0.23 17.74 -7.07
C ASN A 301 -0.85 19.12 -7.33
N TRP A 302 -1.24 19.83 -6.26
CA TRP A 302 -1.79 21.17 -6.35
C TRP A 302 -0.75 22.19 -6.87
N SER A 303 0.50 22.07 -6.43
CA SER A 303 1.65 22.85 -6.92
C SER A 303 1.80 22.68 -8.43
N PHE A 304 1.88 21.43 -8.90
CA PHE A 304 2.02 21.11 -10.32
C PHE A 304 0.85 21.68 -11.14
N LEU A 305 -0.40 21.42 -10.71
CA LEU A 305 -1.59 21.90 -11.40
C LEU A 305 -1.58 23.43 -11.59
N ASN A 306 -1.22 24.17 -10.54
CA ASN A 306 -1.16 25.63 -10.58
C ASN A 306 -0.06 26.13 -11.51
N ARG A 307 1.15 25.55 -11.44
CA ARG A 307 2.26 25.94 -12.32
C ARG A 307 1.96 25.60 -13.78
N PHE A 308 1.39 24.43 -14.05
CA PHE A 308 1.02 24.01 -15.40
C PHE A 308 -0.06 24.93 -16.01
N LYS A 309 -1.07 25.30 -15.22
CA LYS A 309 -2.06 26.32 -15.62
C LYS A 309 -1.39 27.65 -15.96
N ALA A 310 -0.44 28.10 -15.13
CA ALA A 310 0.29 29.33 -15.37
C ALA A 310 1.10 29.26 -16.68
N VAL A 311 1.78 28.15 -16.98
CA VAL A 311 2.49 27.94 -18.27
C VAL A 311 1.53 28.10 -19.44
N VAL A 312 0.37 27.44 -19.40
CA VAL A 312 -0.65 27.52 -20.46
C VAL A 312 -1.14 28.95 -20.66
N GLU A 313 -1.44 29.67 -19.58
CA GLU A 313 -1.92 31.06 -19.64
C GLU A 313 -0.86 32.02 -20.18
N VAL A 314 0.40 31.85 -19.76
CA VAL A 314 1.52 32.69 -20.21
C VAL A 314 1.81 32.45 -21.68
N LEU A 315 1.81 31.20 -22.17
CA LEU A 315 2.00 30.87 -23.58
C LEU A 315 0.93 31.52 -24.46
N VAL A 316 -0.35 31.33 -24.09
CA VAL A 316 -1.48 31.93 -24.82
C VAL A 316 -1.36 33.47 -24.84
N ARG A 317 -0.99 34.10 -23.70
CA ARG A 317 -0.85 35.57 -23.61
C ARG A 317 0.36 36.10 -24.38
N THR A 318 1.46 35.36 -24.40
CA THR A 318 2.71 35.75 -25.08
C THR A 318 2.56 35.64 -26.58
N ASN A 319 2.10 34.49 -27.06
CA ASN A 319 1.88 34.27 -28.49
C ASN A 319 0.74 35.14 -29.04
N ARG A 320 -0.26 35.50 -28.22
CA ARG A 320 -1.23 36.55 -28.57
C ARG A 320 -0.58 37.87 -28.94
N ARG A 321 0.44 38.32 -28.20
CA ARG A 321 1.12 39.60 -28.47
C ARG A 321 1.92 39.55 -29.77
N LEU A 322 2.40 38.37 -30.16
CA LEU A 322 3.11 38.15 -31.43
C LEU A 322 2.14 38.16 -32.62
N VAL A 323 0.97 37.51 -32.49
CA VAL A 323 -0.02 37.42 -33.57
C VAL A 323 -0.84 38.71 -33.72
N TYR A 324 -1.20 39.37 -32.60
CA TYR A 324 -1.98 40.62 -32.58
C TYR A 324 -1.25 41.72 -31.79
N PRO A 325 -0.28 42.42 -32.40
CA PRO A 325 0.45 43.49 -31.74
C PRO A 325 -0.49 44.66 -31.39
N ARG A 326 -0.51 45.07 -30.11
CA ARG A 326 -1.22 46.30 -29.68
C ARG A 326 -0.49 47.53 -30.22
N ARG A 327 -1.25 48.57 -30.62
CA ARG A 327 -0.72 49.94 -30.73
C ARG A 327 -0.04 50.31 -29.41
N HIS A 328 1.22 50.73 -29.47
CA HIS A 328 2.05 51.04 -28.31
C HIS A 328 1.33 51.95 -27.30
N THR A 329 0.81 51.36 -26.22
CA THR A 329 0.73 52.07 -24.94
C THR A 329 2.03 51.80 -24.22
N LYS A 330 2.75 52.86 -23.83
CA LYS A 330 3.97 52.78 -23.02
C LYS A 330 3.62 52.21 -21.64
N ILE A 331 3.49 50.89 -21.54
CA ILE A 331 3.47 50.20 -20.25
C ILE A 331 4.93 50.08 -19.84
N GLN A 332 5.39 50.96 -18.94
CA GLN A 332 6.70 50.81 -18.33
C GLN A 332 6.75 49.45 -17.63
N PRO A 333 7.79 48.63 -17.86
CA PRO A 333 7.98 47.41 -17.08
C PRO A 333 8.15 47.80 -15.61
N ARG A 334 7.29 47.29 -14.73
CA ARG A 334 7.44 47.47 -13.29
C ARG A 334 8.73 46.78 -12.84
N GLN A 335 9.54 47.47 -12.06
CA GLN A 335 10.78 46.94 -11.52
C GLN A 335 10.46 45.83 -10.50
N GLN A 336 10.81 44.59 -10.82
CA GLN A 336 10.59 43.44 -9.94
C GLN A 336 11.56 43.48 -8.76
N CYS A 337 11.09 43.18 -7.55
CA CYS A 337 11.98 43.00 -6.40
C CYS A 337 12.90 41.80 -6.65
N ARG A 338 14.21 42.04 -6.65
CA ARG A 338 15.22 40.99 -6.80
C ARG A 338 15.32 40.16 -5.52
N VAL A 339 15.51 38.86 -5.69
CA VAL A 339 15.87 37.96 -4.60
C VAL A 339 17.31 38.26 -4.18
N GLN A 340 17.57 38.27 -2.88
CA GLN A 340 18.92 38.52 -2.37
C GLN A 340 19.85 37.36 -2.70
N LYS A 341 21.06 37.66 -3.19
CA LYS A 341 22.09 36.65 -3.53
C LYS A 341 22.43 35.63 -2.43
N PRO A 342 22.40 35.91 -1.11
CA PRO A 342 22.63 34.88 -0.08
C PRO A 342 21.70 33.67 -0.19
N PHE A 343 20.48 33.83 -0.70
CA PHE A 343 19.59 32.68 -0.91
C PHE A 343 20.15 31.69 -1.94
N ALA A 344 20.90 32.14 -2.95
CA ALA A 344 21.56 31.25 -3.90
C ALA A 344 22.65 30.39 -3.21
N LEU A 345 23.37 30.97 -2.25
CA LEU A 345 24.38 30.23 -1.47
C LEU A 345 23.71 29.09 -0.68
N PHE A 346 22.55 29.36 -0.06
CA PHE A 346 21.79 28.35 0.66
C PHE A 346 21.36 27.16 -0.23
N PHE A 347 20.79 27.40 -1.41
CA PHE A 347 20.41 26.31 -2.31
C PHE A 347 21.62 25.56 -2.86
N MET A 348 22.75 26.26 -3.07
CA MET A 348 24.00 25.65 -3.49
C MET A 348 24.55 24.72 -2.41
N THR A 349 24.53 25.14 -1.14
CA THR A 349 24.98 24.29 -0.03
C THR A 349 24.07 23.08 0.15
N VAL A 350 22.75 23.25 0.08
CA VAL A 350 21.80 22.12 0.16
C VAL A 350 22.05 21.13 -0.97
N SER A 351 22.16 21.60 -2.22
CA SER A 351 22.40 20.73 -3.38
C SER A 351 23.70 19.93 -3.26
N ALA A 352 24.77 20.57 -2.80
CA ALA A 352 26.08 19.96 -2.65
C ALA A 352 26.15 18.95 -1.50
N LEU A 353 25.39 19.15 -0.42
CA LEU A 353 25.44 18.31 0.78
C LEU A 353 24.42 17.17 0.79
N LEU A 354 23.33 17.28 0.03
CA LEU A 354 22.22 16.32 0.10
C LEU A 354 22.61 14.90 -0.34
N VAL A 355 23.23 14.75 -1.51
CA VAL A 355 23.66 13.43 -2.01
C VAL A 355 24.74 12.82 -1.11
N PRO A 356 25.78 13.56 -0.67
CA PRO A 356 26.72 13.04 0.33
C PRO A 356 26.05 12.63 1.64
N TYR A 357 25.06 13.39 2.12
CA TYR A 357 24.31 13.04 3.33
C TYR A 357 23.60 11.69 3.17
N VAL A 358 22.88 11.50 2.06
CA VAL A 358 22.20 10.24 1.73
C VAL A 358 23.20 9.10 1.58
N HIS A 359 24.32 9.34 0.90
CA HIS A 359 25.36 8.33 0.71
C HIS A 359 25.94 7.85 2.05
N VAL A 360 26.28 8.78 2.95
CA VAL A 360 26.80 8.46 4.28
C VAL A 360 25.77 7.72 5.13
N ALA A 361 24.48 8.11 5.07
CA ALA A 361 23.42 7.42 5.80
C ALA A 361 23.23 5.97 5.31
N ILE A 362 23.20 5.77 3.98
CA ILE A 362 23.09 4.43 3.38
C ILE A 362 24.31 3.57 3.72
N GLN A 363 25.52 4.12 3.56
CA GLN A 363 26.75 3.39 3.81
C GLN A 363 26.87 2.99 5.29
N ALA A 364 26.57 3.91 6.22
CA ALA A 364 26.61 3.64 7.65
C ALA A 364 25.63 2.53 8.06
N SER A 365 24.36 2.62 7.64
CA SER A 365 23.37 1.58 7.91
C SER A 365 23.74 0.24 7.26
N ARG A 366 24.23 0.24 6.02
CA ARG A 366 24.69 -0.98 5.35
C ARG A 366 25.83 -1.64 6.11
N THR A 367 26.81 -0.89 6.59
CA THR A 367 27.93 -1.47 7.37
C THR A 367 27.47 -2.02 8.73
N ALA A 368 26.42 -1.46 9.32
CA ALA A 368 25.85 -1.98 10.57
C ALA A 368 25.05 -3.28 10.34
N CYS A 369 24.40 -3.41 9.18
CA CYS A 369 23.54 -4.54 8.84
C CYS A 369 24.22 -5.64 8.00
N SER A 370 25.38 -5.37 7.38
CA SER A 370 26.10 -6.37 6.56
C SER A 370 26.48 -7.67 7.25
N PRO A 371 26.60 -7.77 8.59
CA PRO A 371 26.78 -9.07 9.25
C PRO A 371 25.53 -9.96 9.26
N TYR A 372 24.35 -9.42 8.92
CA TYR A 372 23.06 -10.10 9.03
C TYR A 372 22.37 -10.17 7.67
N ASP A 373 22.68 -11.21 6.89
CA ASP A 373 22.11 -11.40 5.55
C ASP A 373 20.58 -11.62 5.58
N VAL A 374 20.04 -12.02 6.74
CA VAL A 374 18.60 -12.22 6.99
C VAL A 374 17.82 -10.91 7.15
N CYS A 375 18.51 -9.78 7.38
CA CYS A 375 17.88 -8.47 7.47
C CYS A 375 17.77 -7.82 6.07
N LEU A 376 16.68 -8.12 5.36
CA LEU A 376 16.50 -7.73 3.96
C LEU A 376 16.19 -6.24 3.78
N VAL A 377 15.47 -5.63 4.73
CA VAL A 377 15.11 -4.20 4.69
C VAL A 377 15.46 -3.56 6.01
N TYR A 378 16.19 -2.46 5.96
CA TYR A 378 16.63 -1.69 7.12
C TYR A 378 16.55 -0.18 6.87
N ALA A 379 16.42 0.61 7.93
CA ALA A 379 16.34 2.07 7.81
C ALA A 379 17.72 2.69 7.56
N TYR A 380 17.77 3.72 6.71
CA TYR A 380 19.00 4.49 6.47
C TYR A 380 19.09 5.68 7.42
N ARG A 381 19.98 5.61 8.41
CA ARG A 381 20.14 6.63 9.44
C ARG A 381 21.54 7.20 9.45
N PHE A 382 21.62 8.50 9.70
CA PHE A 382 22.90 9.17 9.81
C PHE A 382 23.62 8.75 11.11
N PRO A 383 24.94 8.50 11.09
CA PRO A 383 25.66 7.91 12.23
C PRO A 383 25.70 8.78 13.51
N TRP A 384 25.34 10.07 13.41
CA TRP A 384 25.37 11.00 14.55
C TRP A 384 24.02 11.17 15.24
N THR A 385 22.92 10.68 14.64
CA THR A 385 21.56 10.88 15.15
C THR A 385 21.02 9.67 15.93
N SER A 386 21.68 8.51 15.90
CA SER A 386 21.17 7.30 16.56
C SER A 386 21.69 7.15 17.99
N ALA A 387 20.77 6.98 18.95
CA ALA A 387 21.07 6.55 20.32
C ALA A 387 21.66 5.12 20.38
N THR A 388 21.53 4.35 19.28
CA THR A 388 21.99 2.97 19.10
C THR A 388 23.14 2.91 18.09
N LYS A 389 24.25 3.60 18.38
CA LYS A 389 25.45 3.54 17.51
C LYS A 389 25.90 2.09 17.31
N GLY A 390 25.93 1.64 16.06
CA GLY A 390 26.39 0.30 15.69
C GLY A 390 25.33 -0.80 15.73
N VAL A 391 24.07 -0.50 16.07
CA VAL A 391 22.96 -1.46 15.97
C VAL A 391 22.34 -1.37 14.58
N CYS A 392 22.10 -2.52 13.94
CA CYS A 392 21.37 -2.58 12.66
C CYS A 392 19.90 -2.17 12.87
N PRO A 393 19.41 -1.09 12.22
CA PRO A 393 18.00 -0.68 12.30
C PRO A 393 17.14 -1.53 11.37
N CYS A 394 17.06 -2.84 11.68
CA CYS A 394 16.37 -3.81 10.86
C CYS A 394 14.85 -3.60 10.89
N ARG A 395 14.20 -3.60 9.73
CA ARG A 395 12.75 -3.47 9.59
C ARG A 395 12.09 -4.78 9.20
N THR A 396 12.74 -5.55 8.35
CA THR A 396 12.25 -6.83 7.82
C THR A 396 13.32 -7.88 8.00
N LEU A 397 13.04 -8.83 8.90
CA LEU A 397 13.86 -10.02 9.14
C LEU A 397 13.15 -11.22 8.51
N ILE A 398 13.81 -11.84 7.54
CA ILE A 398 13.32 -13.03 6.85
C ILE A 398 14.45 -14.06 6.87
N ASP A 399 14.24 -15.15 7.61
CA ASP A 399 15.13 -16.32 7.59
C ASP A 399 14.32 -17.58 7.35
N ILE A 400 14.47 -18.15 6.16
CA ILE A 400 13.60 -19.19 5.63
C ILE A 400 14.44 -20.31 5.07
N ASP A 401 14.17 -21.52 5.51
CA ASP A 401 14.53 -22.73 4.80
C ASP A 401 13.28 -23.49 4.42
N ARG A 402 12.95 -23.52 3.12
CA ARG A 402 11.72 -24.17 2.61
C ARG A 402 11.86 -25.68 2.46
N ALA A 403 13.08 -26.20 2.38
CA ALA A 403 13.32 -27.58 1.96
C ALA A 403 14.57 -28.15 2.64
N PRO A 404 14.50 -28.43 3.96
CA PRO A 404 15.57 -29.15 4.65
C PRO A 404 15.80 -30.50 3.95
N LYS A 405 17.06 -30.80 3.64
CA LYS A 405 17.41 -31.93 2.77
C LYS A 405 17.62 -33.22 3.54
N THR A 406 17.97 -33.10 4.82
CA THR A 406 18.28 -34.22 5.68
C THR A 406 17.35 -34.27 6.88
N PHE A 407 17.17 -35.48 7.43
CA PHE A 407 16.39 -35.66 8.65
C PHE A 407 17.00 -34.92 9.85
N ASP A 408 18.34 -34.80 9.89
CA ASP A 408 19.04 -34.10 10.96
C ASP A 408 18.80 -32.59 10.90
N GLU A 409 18.85 -31.98 9.71
CA GLU A 409 18.48 -30.57 9.50
C GLU A 409 17.03 -30.29 9.91
N TRP A 410 16.10 -31.20 9.60
CA TRP A 410 14.72 -31.08 10.02
C TRP A 410 14.57 -31.17 11.54
N ILE A 411 15.19 -32.16 12.21
CA ILE A 411 15.04 -32.36 13.66
C ILE A 411 15.75 -31.26 14.45
N ASN A 412 16.94 -30.85 14.02
CA ASN A 412 17.81 -29.88 14.69
C ASN A 412 17.98 -28.59 13.85
N PRO A 413 16.92 -27.78 13.70
CA PRO A 413 17.00 -26.53 12.95
C PRO A 413 17.89 -25.52 13.68
N VAL A 414 18.43 -24.57 12.93
CA VAL A 414 19.29 -23.51 13.47
C VAL A 414 18.51 -22.65 14.47
N ASP A 415 19.06 -22.45 15.67
CA ASP A 415 18.51 -21.55 16.69
C ASP A 415 18.84 -20.09 16.37
N VAL A 416 17.79 -19.31 16.15
CA VAL A 416 17.88 -17.89 15.76
C VAL A 416 17.51 -16.94 16.90
N THR A 417 17.30 -17.45 18.11
CA THR A 417 16.85 -16.65 19.27
C THR A 417 17.77 -15.45 19.53
N ASN A 418 19.09 -15.66 19.49
CA ASN A 418 20.08 -14.59 19.69
C ASN A 418 20.10 -13.57 18.54
N GLU A 419 19.91 -14.03 17.30
CA GLU A 419 19.90 -13.15 16.14
C GLU A 419 18.66 -12.26 16.12
N VAL A 420 17.48 -12.84 16.35
CA VAL A 420 16.21 -12.09 16.50
C VAL A 420 16.33 -11.08 17.64
N LYS A 421 16.92 -11.47 18.77
CA LYS A 421 17.17 -10.58 19.91
C LYS A 421 18.01 -9.36 19.52
N ILE A 422 19.12 -9.58 18.80
CA ILE A 422 20.03 -8.50 18.39
C ILE A 422 19.34 -7.56 17.38
N LEU A 423 18.66 -8.10 16.38
CA LEU A 423 18.01 -7.29 15.34
C LEU A 423 16.77 -6.54 15.88
N ALA A 424 16.03 -7.14 16.81
CA ALA A 424 14.92 -6.50 17.51
C ALA A 424 15.36 -5.42 18.51
N SER A 425 16.62 -5.41 18.95
CA SER A 425 17.12 -4.43 19.94
C SER A 425 17.03 -2.97 19.47
N SER A 426 16.97 -2.76 18.15
CA SER A 426 16.74 -1.45 17.54
C SER A 426 15.33 -0.88 17.80
N GLY A 427 14.34 -1.75 18.05
CA GLY A 427 12.92 -1.39 18.09
C GLY A 427 12.31 -1.08 16.72
N ASP A 428 13.07 -1.21 15.62
CA ASP A 428 12.65 -0.85 14.27
C ASP A 428 11.94 -1.99 13.51
N LEU A 429 11.97 -3.20 14.06
CA LEU A 429 11.46 -4.41 13.41
C LEU A 429 9.94 -4.33 13.24
N LYS A 430 9.48 -4.58 12.02
CA LYS A 430 8.06 -4.58 11.63
C LYS A 430 7.61 -5.92 11.09
N VAL A 431 8.48 -6.63 10.39
CA VAL A 431 8.19 -7.92 9.76
C VAL A 431 9.19 -8.95 10.28
N LEU A 432 8.67 -10.03 10.85
CA LEU A 432 9.44 -11.20 11.27
C LEU A 432 8.84 -12.42 10.59
N ARG A 433 9.60 -13.04 9.68
CA ARG A 433 9.22 -14.31 9.05
C ARG A 433 10.31 -15.35 9.24
N LEU A 434 9.94 -16.48 9.85
CA LEU A 434 10.83 -17.60 10.09
C LEU A 434 10.19 -18.90 9.59
N ILE A 435 10.95 -19.70 8.85
CA ILE A 435 10.54 -21.04 8.42
C ILE A 435 11.67 -22.02 8.69
N ASN A 436 11.38 -23.13 9.37
CA ASN A 436 12.37 -24.16 9.74
C ASN A 436 13.59 -23.59 10.51
N ARG A 437 13.31 -22.70 11.47
CA ARG A 437 14.30 -22.10 12.40
C ARG A 437 13.80 -22.22 13.82
N GLN A 438 14.66 -22.55 14.77
CA GLN A 438 14.22 -22.69 16.15
C GLN A 438 14.06 -21.32 16.83
N LEU A 439 12.86 -21.08 17.36
CA LEU A 439 12.52 -19.92 18.20
C LEU A 439 11.50 -20.36 19.26
N MET A 440 11.98 -21.02 20.31
CA MET A 440 11.12 -21.59 21.36
C MET A 440 10.36 -20.51 22.14
N GLU A 441 11.03 -19.39 22.43
CA GLU A 441 10.52 -18.26 23.20
C GLU A 441 10.75 -16.94 22.45
N LEU A 442 9.76 -16.04 22.52
CA LEU A 442 9.87 -14.71 21.92
C LEU A 442 10.76 -13.80 22.78
N PRO A 443 11.86 -13.24 22.25
CA PRO A 443 12.75 -12.37 23.01
C PRO A 443 12.06 -11.08 23.44
N THR A 444 12.40 -10.60 24.63
CA THR A 444 11.76 -9.42 25.26
C THR A 444 11.92 -8.12 24.46
N GLU A 445 12.95 -8.04 23.63
CA GLU A 445 13.26 -6.91 22.75
C GLU A 445 12.15 -6.67 21.71
N LEU A 446 11.45 -7.73 21.29
CA LEU A 446 10.29 -7.63 20.39
C LEU A 446 9.12 -6.84 21.00
N LYS A 447 9.06 -6.71 22.33
CA LYS A 447 8.08 -5.85 23.00
C LYS A 447 8.19 -4.38 22.57
N ASN A 448 9.41 -3.92 22.29
CA ASN A 448 9.65 -2.54 21.88
C ASN A 448 9.38 -2.31 20.39
N CYS A 449 9.16 -3.37 19.62
CA CYS A 449 8.90 -3.34 18.21
C CYS A 449 7.40 -3.17 17.93
N GLN A 450 7.04 -2.35 16.95
CA GLN A 450 5.68 -2.24 16.44
C GLN A 450 5.51 -3.19 15.25
N LEU A 451 5.38 -4.49 15.55
CA LEU A 451 5.23 -5.51 14.52
C LEU A 451 3.93 -5.32 13.72
N GLU A 452 4.05 -5.43 12.40
CA GLU A 452 2.97 -5.40 11.42
C GLU A 452 2.71 -6.82 10.88
N HIS A 453 3.75 -7.66 10.78
CA HIS A 453 3.65 -9.01 10.23
C HIS A 453 4.52 -9.99 11.04
N LEU A 454 3.88 -11.01 11.62
CA LEU A 454 4.56 -12.14 12.27
C LEU A 454 4.18 -13.46 11.57
N SER A 455 5.18 -14.16 11.05
CA SER A 455 5.04 -15.50 10.48
C SER A 455 6.09 -16.44 11.06
N LEU A 456 5.66 -17.47 11.78
CA LEU A 456 6.50 -18.44 12.45
C LEU A 456 6.04 -19.84 12.03
N ILE A 457 6.78 -20.47 11.12
CA ILE A 457 6.42 -21.78 10.57
C ILE A 457 7.51 -22.79 10.95
N TYR A 458 7.10 -23.88 11.60
CA TYR A 458 7.99 -24.94 12.07
C TYR A 458 9.08 -24.46 13.02
N THR A 459 8.77 -23.47 13.86
CA THR A 459 9.73 -22.83 14.77
C THR A 459 9.79 -23.43 16.17
N SER A 460 8.92 -24.40 16.46
CA SER A 460 8.75 -25.00 17.79
C SER A 460 8.47 -23.95 18.90
N THR A 461 7.83 -22.84 18.55
CA THR A 461 7.46 -21.82 19.54
C THR A 461 6.44 -22.37 20.52
N ASN A 462 6.73 -22.31 21.81
CA ASN A 462 5.93 -22.98 22.84
C ASN A 462 4.89 -22.06 23.50
N THR A 463 5.21 -20.78 23.66
CA THR A 463 4.31 -19.82 24.33
C THR A 463 4.43 -18.43 23.74
N PHE A 464 3.32 -17.68 23.79
CA PHE A 464 3.33 -16.24 23.56
C PHE A 464 3.35 -15.53 24.90
N PRO A 465 4.35 -14.68 25.19
CA PRO A 465 4.38 -13.91 26.43
C PRO A 465 3.20 -12.95 26.55
N ASP A 466 2.73 -12.65 27.76
CA ASP A 466 1.57 -11.77 27.99
C ASP A 466 1.70 -10.37 27.36
N TRP A 467 2.93 -9.85 27.25
CA TRP A 467 3.20 -8.55 26.64
C TRP A 467 2.92 -8.50 25.13
N THR A 468 2.73 -9.65 24.45
CA THR A 468 2.35 -9.71 23.02
C THR A 468 0.99 -9.08 22.74
N SER A 469 0.11 -9.01 23.74
CA SER A 469 -1.14 -8.21 23.72
C SER A 469 -0.94 -6.72 23.39
N GLN A 470 0.30 -6.20 23.49
CA GLN A 470 0.62 -4.78 23.25
C GLN A 470 0.88 -4.45 21.77
N TRP A 471 0.91 -5.45 20.88
CA TRP A 471 1.18 -5.25 19.45
C TRP A 471 -0.05 -4.72 18.69
N LYS A 472 -0.30 -3.41 18.84
CA LYS A 472 -1.45 -2.73 18.24
C LYS A 472 -1.40 -2.62 16.72
N SER A 473 -0.19 -2.68 16.14
CA SER A 473 0.05 -2.54 14.70
C SER A 473 0.01 -3.85 13.92
N LEU A 474 -0.20 -5.00 14.59
CA LEU A 474 -0.14 -6.30 13.94
C LEU A 474 -1.28 -6.46 12.94
N GLU A 475 -0.94 -6.75 11.69
CA GLU A 475 -1.87 -6.94 10.56
C GLU A 475 -2.01 -8.42 10.20
N PHE A 476 -0.91 -9.17 10.34
CA PHE A 476 -0.82 -10.58 9.94
C PHE A 476 -0.16 -11.41 11.02
N LEU A 477 -0.86 -12.44 11.49
CA LEU A 477 -0.34 -13.44 12.42
C LEU A 477 -0.50 -14.84 11.82
N HIS A 478 0.62 -15.48 11.54
CA HIS A 478 0.67 -16.86 11.07
C HIS A 478 1.63 -17.63 11.97
N VAL A 479 1.11 -18.60 12.71
CA VAL A 479 1.93 -19.53 13.47
C VAL A 479 1.58 -20.96 13.09
N GLU A 480 2.58 -21.71 12.66
CA GLU A 480 2.45 -23.12 12.33
C GLU A 480 3.49 -23.92 13.12
N GLY A 481 3.01 -24.89 13.90
CA GLY A 481 3.82 -25.76 14.73
C GLY A 481 4.63 -26.77 13.93
N LYS A 482 5.77 -27.19 14.47
CA LYS A 482 6.62 -28.23 13.88
C LYS A 482 6.11 -29.62 14.27
N GLN A 483 5.99 -30.52 13.31
CA GLN A 483 5.58 -31.89 13.60
C GLN A 483 6.61 -32.60 14.51
N GLY A 484 6.12 -33.28 15.55
CA GLY A 484 6.97 -33.93 16.55
C GLY A 484 7.50 -33.02 17.66
N SER A 485 7.22 -31.70 17.61
CA SER A 485 7.48 -30.76 18.71
C SER A 485 6.25 -30.52 19.57
N GLU A 486 6.44 -29.95 20.76
CA GLU A 486 5.35 -29.56 21.68
C GLU A 486 4.49 -28.44 21.09
N ASN A 487 5.13 -27.47 20.40
CA ASN A 487 4.50 -26.30 19.79
C ASN A 487 3.71 -25.45 20.80
N LEU A 488 2.87 -24.54 20.32
CA LEU A 488 2.10 -23.66 21.20
C LEU A 488 1.20 -24.47 22.14
N VAL A 489 1.45 -24.31 23.44
CA VAL A 489 0.63 -24.89 24.52
C VAL A 489 -0.28 -23.82 25.13
N TYR A 490 0.13 -22.55 25.08
CA TYR A 490 -0.57 -21.45 25.72
C TYR A 490 -0.57 -20.19 24.87
N LEU A 491 -1.75 -19.57 24.77
CA LEU A 491 -1.94 -18.21 24.28
C LEU A 491 -2.54 -17.33 25.39
N PRO A 492 -2.03 -16.09 25.58
CA PRO A 492 -2.62 -15.16 26.53
C PRO A 492 -4.09 -14.89 26.24
N SER A 493 -4.93 -14.91 27.28
CA SER A 493 -6.38 -14.71 27.12
C SER A 493 -6.75 -13.31 26.60
N ASN A 494 -5.88 -12.33 26.80
CA ASN A 494 -6.01 -10.96 26.32
C ASN A 494 -5.18 -10.69 25.05
N LEU A 495 -4.65 -11.72 24.37
CA LEU A 495 -3.79 -11.53 23.19
C LEU A 495 -4.46 -10.64 22.14
N PHE A 496 -5.72 -10.92 21.82
CA PHE A 496 -6.46 -10.23 20.76
C PHE A 496 -7.33 -9.07 21.26
N SER A 497 -7.20 -8.64 22.52
CA SER A 497 -8.06 -7.60 23.09
C SER A 497 -7.78 -6.19 22.53
N GLU A 498 -6.56 -5.92 22.07
CA GLU A 498 -6.14 -4.62 21.52
C GLU A 498 -5.39 -4.75 20.18
N MET A 499 -5.95 -5.52 19.23
CA MET A 499 -5.36 -5.72 17.89
C MET A 499 -6.26 -5.18 16.76
N PRO A 500 -6.47 -3.84 16.68
CA PRO A 500 -7.45 -3.23 15.78
C PRO A 500 -7.08 -3.31 14.29
N HIS A 501 -5.85 -3.71 13.97
CA HIS A 501 -5.33 -3.81 12.61
C HIS A 501 -5.21 -5.23 12.10
N LEU A 502 -5.47 -6.26 12.92
CA LEU A 502 -5.32 -7.66 12.52
C LEU A 502 -6.34 -8.01 11.43
N VAL A 503 -5.85 -8.54 10.30
CA VAL A 503 -6.64 -8.91 9.12
C VAL A 503 -6.61 -10.41 8.87
N PHE A 504 -5.47 -11.04 9.15
CA PHE A 504 -5.22 -12.45 8.90
C PHE A 504 -4.71 -13.14 10.16
N LEU A 505 -5.39 -14.23 10.53
CA LEU A 505 -5.01 -15.09 11.64
C LEU A 505 -4.96 -16.54 11.16
N HIS A 506 -3.78 -17.14 11.27
CA HIS A 506 -3.57 -18.54 10.97
C HIS A 506 -2.85 -19.22 12.14
N LEU A 507 -3.44 -20.30 12.65
CA LEU A 507 -2.84 -21.18 13.63
C LEU A 507 -2.94 -22.63 13.16
N ALA A 508 -1.78 -23.30 13.02
CA ALA A 508 -1.71 -24.68 12.58
C ALA A 508 -0.78 -25.55 13.43
N LEU A 509 -1.09 -26.84 13.53
CA LEU A 509 -0.22 -27.86 14.15
C LEU A 509 0.09 -27.62 15.63
N HIS A 510 -0.89 -27.15 16.41
CA HIS A 510 -0.78 -26.97 17.86
C HIS A 510 -1.65 -27.98 18.61
N LYS A 511 -1.12 -29.20 18.77
CA LYS A 511 -1.87 -30.34 19.31
C LYS A 511 -2.33 -30.15 20.76
N SER A 512 -1.54 -29.42 21.55
CA SER A 512 -1.77 -29.22 22.99
C SER A 512 -2.57 -27.95 23.33
N LEU A 513 -2.89 -27.12 22.34
CA LEU A 513 -3.61 -25.87 22.55
C LEU A 513 -5.10 -26.16 22.78
N ASP A 514 -5.54 -26.08 24.04
CA ASP A 514 -6.89 -26.40 24.48
C ASP A 514 -7.82 -25.18 24.53
N LYS A 515 -7.26 -23.96 24.58
CA LYS A 515 -7.99 -22.70 24.71
C LYS A 515 -7.57 -21.71 23.66
N PHE A 516 -8.57 -21.10 23.04
CA PHE A 516 -8.39 -20.04 22.06
C PHE A 516 -8.88 -18.70 22.66
N PRO A 517 -8.08 -17.62 22.64
CA PRO A 517 -8.46 -16.33 23.22
C PRO A 517 -9.64 -15.66 22.49
N ALA A 518 -10.40 -14.82 23.20
CA ALA A 518 -11.51 -14.05 22.61
C ALA A 518 -11.00 -13.03 21.58
N LEU A 519 -11.77 -12.81 20.51
CA LEU A 519 -11.39 -11.98 19.36
C LEU A 519 -11.99 -10.56 19.37
N ASP A 520 -12.56 -10.14 20.50
CA ASP A 520 -13.33 -8.90 20.66
C ASP A 520 -12.59 -7.62 20.19
N GLY A 521 -11.26 -7.61 20.30
CA GLY A 521 -10.40 -6.49 19.91
C GLY A 521 -9.94 -6.48 18.46
N THR A 522 -10.51 -7.33 17.59
CA THR A 522 -10.07 -7.53 16.19
C THR A 522 -11.14 -7.15 15.13
N PRO A 523 -11.64 -5.91 15.12
CA PRO A 523 -12.75 -5.49 14.25
C PRO A 523 -12.46 -5.55 12.74
N LYS A 524 -11.19 -5.63 12.34
CA LYS A 524 -10.76 -5.69 10.93
C LYS A 524 -10.40 -7.09 10.45
N LEU A 525 -10.55 -8.10 11.30
CA LEU A 525 -10.21 -9.48 10.96
C LEU A 525 -11.07 -9.95 9.78
N GLN A 526 -10.43 -10.44 8.73
CA GLN A 526 -11.09 -10.87 7.50
C GLN A 526 -11.01 -12.38 7.30
N THR A 527 -9.93 -13.01 7.76
CA THR A 527 -9.71 -14.45 7.54
C THR A 527 -9.18 -15.10 8.81
N ILE A 528 -9.82 -16.21 9.21
CA ILE A 528 -9.37 -17.10 10.28
C ILE A 528 -9.13 -18.49 9.68
N GLU A 529 -7.93 -19.01 9.88
CA GLU A 529 -7.53 -20.35 9.46
C GLU A 529 -7.02 -21.11 10.67
N LEU A 530 -7.71 -22.20 11.02
CA LEU A 530 -7.37 -23.05 12.15
C LEU A 530 -7.16 -24.47 11.67
N ALA A 531 -5.99 -25.02 11.95
CA ALA A 531 -5.59 -26.31 11.45
C ALA A 531 -4.95 -27.19 12.52
N HIS A 532 -5.30 -28.48 12.56
CA HIS A 532 -4.63 -29.45 13.42
C HIS A 532 -4.57 -29.01 14.90
N LEU A 533 -5.63 -28.37 15.39
CA LEU A 533 -5.78 -27.96 16.79
C LEU A 533 -6.53 -29.08 17.52
N PHE A 534 -5.78 -30.09 17.94
CA PHE A 534 -6.34 -31.37 18.38
C PHE A 534 -7.02 -31.35 19.75
N ALA A 535 -6.59 -30.46 20.65
CA ALA A 535 -7.18 -30.31 21.97
C ALA A 535 -8.33 -29.28 22.02
N LEU A 536 -8.59 -28.56 20.93
CA LEU A 536 -9.57 -27.48 20.91
C LEU A 536 -10.99 -28.02 20.75
N THR A 537 -11.86 -27.76 21.74
CA THR A 537 -13.25 -28.26 21.74
C THR A 537 -14.27 -27.21 21.31
N HIS A 538 -14.00 -25.93 21.56
CA HIS A 538 -14.88 -24.81 21.21
C HIS A 538 -14.07 -23.62 20.66
N LEU A 539 -14.71 -22.85 19.80
CA LEU A 539 -14.20 -21.56 19.31
C LEU A 539 -14.78 -20.42 20.14
N PRO A 540 -14.10 -19.26 20.23
CA PRO A 540 -14.66 -18.07 20.87
C PRO A 540 -15.85 -17.52 20.07
N ASP A 541 -16.66 -16.69 20.71
CA ASP A 541 -17.71 -15.93 20.04
C ASP A 541 -17.11 -14.94 19.01
N LEU A 542 -17.82 -14.74 17.90
CA LEU A 542 -17.35 -13.95 16.75
C LEU A 542 -18.17 -12.67 16.53
N ASP A 543 -19.05 -12.30 17.47
CA ASP A 543 -20.03 -11.22 17.33
C ASP A 543 -19.41 -9.86 16.99
N GLU A 544 -18.22 -9.56 17.52
CA GLU A 544 -17.52 -8.29 17.31
C GLU A 544 -16.63 -8.28 16.04
N THR A 545 -16.46 -9.44 15.37
CA THR A 545 -15.60 -9.59 14.17
C THR A 545 -16.40 -9.44 12.86
N LEU A 546 -17.20 -8.38 12.74
CA LEU A 546 -18.18 -8.20 11.66
C LEU A 546 -17.62 -8.19 10.22
N ASN A 547 -16.31 -7.97 10.05
CA ASN A 547 -15.65 -7.93 8.74
C ASN A 547 -15.12 -9.29 8.27
N LEU A 548 -15.35 -10.36 9.03
CA LEU A 548 -14.89 -11.70 8.70
C LEU A 548 -15.51 -12.18 7.39
N ARG A 549 -14.66 -12.59 6.45
CA ARG A 549 -15.01 -13.03 5.09
C ARG A 549 -14.75 -14.52 4.87
N GLY A 550 -13.73 -15.07 5.53
CA GLY A 550 -13.33 -16.46 5.36
C GLY A 550 -13.05 -17.14 6.69
N ILE A 551 -13.58 -18.36 6.85
CA ILE A 551 -13.25 -19.26 7.97
C ILE A 551 -12.83 -20.60 7.38
N VAL A 552 -11.63 -21.07 7.75
CA VAL A 552 -11.13 -22.39 7.38
C VAL A 552 -10.85 -23.17 8.66
N ILE A 553 -11.49 -24.32 8.78
CA ILE A 553 -11.30 -25.28 9.86
C ILE A 553 -10.82 -26.59 9.22
N ALA A 554 -9.56 -26.91 9.48
CA ALA A 554 -8.87 -28.05 8.92
C ALA A 554 -8.48 -29.02 10.04
N TYR A 555 -9.17 -30.16 10.15
CA TYR A 555 -8.82 -31.21 11.11
C TYR A 555 -8.78 -30.75 12.59
N LEU A 556 -9.95 -30.37 13.11
CA LEU A 556 -10.19 -30.13 14.53
C LEU A 556 -11.10 -31.24 15.07
N PRO A 557 -10.52 -32.39 15.48
CA PRO A 557 -11.28 -33.62 15.74
C PRO A 557 -12.28 -33.44 16.89
N LEU A 558 -11.88 -32.73 17.96
CA LEU A 558 -12.70 -32.53 19.16
C LEU A 558 -13.67 -31.34 19.08
N LEU A 559 -13.71 -30.62 17.96
CA LEU A 559 -14.60 -29.46 17.83
C LEU A 559 -16.06 -29.91 17.74
N GLU A 560 -16.85 -29.52 18.74
CA GLU A 560 -18.23 -30.00 18.90
C GLU A 560 -19.27 -29.07 18.28
N THR A 561 -19.03 -27.76 18.31
CA THR A 561 -19.99 -26.72 17.88
C THR A 561 -19.28 -25.56 17.18
N LEU A 562 -20.04 -24.78 16.42
CA LEU A 562 -19.59 -23.49 15.87
C LEU A 562 -20.26 -22.33 16.62
N PRO A 563 -19.56 -21.18 16.79
CA PRO A 563 -20.13 -19.96 17.34
C PRO A 563 -21.20 -19.41 16.39
N ASP A 564 -22.04 -18.48 16.85
CA ASP A 564 -23.08 -17.91 15.99
C ASP A 564 -22.46 -17.09 14.84
N LEU A 565 -22.74 -17.50 13.60
CA LEU A 565 -22.23 -16.87 12.38
C LEU A 565 -23.29 -15.97 11.73
N LEU A 566 -24.51 -15.89 12.27
CA LEU A 566 -25.62 -15.14 11.68
C LEU A 566 -25.35 -13.63 11.60
N HIS A 567 -24.53 -13.10 12.49
CA HIS A 567 -24.14 -11.70 12.54
C HIS A 567 -23.09 -11.32 11.47
N LEU A 568 -22.39 -12.32 10.90
CA LEU A 568 -21.32 -12.12 9.92
C LEU A 568 -21.88 -11.91 8.50
N LYS A 569 -22.31 -10.69 8.21
CA LYS A 569 -22.91 -10.31 6.91
C LYS A 569 -21.96 -10.41 5.72
N HIS A 570 -20.66 -10.40 5.97
CA HIS A 570 -19.62 -10.38 4.95
C HIS A 570 -18.95 -11.75 4.73
N LEU A 571 -19.43 -12.82 5.38
CA LEU A 571 -18.88 -14.16 5.22
C LEU A 571 -19.13 -14.69 3.80
N ILE A 572 -18.06 -14.94 3.05
CA ILE A 572 -18.05 -15.40 1.65
C ILE A 572 -17.65 -16.87 1.58
N SER A 573 -16.74 -17.32 2.46
CA SER A 573 -16.26 -18.69 2.49
C SER A 573 -16.28 -19.26 3.91
N LEU A 574 -16.75 -20.50 4.02
CA LEU A 574 -16.64 -21.33 5.22
C LEU A 574 -16.31 -22.74 4.77
N THR A 575 -15.18 -23.25 5.27
CA THR A 575 -14.73 -24.61 4.97
C THR A 575 -14.46 -25.36 6.26
N VAL A 576 -15.07 -26.54 6.38
CA VAL A 576 -14.80 -27.52 7.44
C VAL A 576 -14.49 -28.83 6.75
N PHE A 577 -13.24 -29.28 6.82
CA PHE A 577 -12.79 -30.51 6.19
C PHE A 577 -11.89 -31.32 7.12
N ARG A 578 -11.78 -32.64 6.86
CA ARG A 578 -11.20 -33.65 7.77
C ARG A 578 -12.05 -33.86 9.05
N PRO A 579 -11.76 -34.88 9.88
CA PRO A 579 -12.58 -35.20 11.04
C PRO A 579 -12.82 -34.02 11.99
N SER A 580 -14.08 -33.81 12.33
CA SER A 580 -14.57 -32.86 13.32
C SER A 580 -15.92 -33.33 13.86
N PHE A 581 -16.08 -33.40 15.17
CA PHE A 581 -17.27 -33.97 15.81
C PHE A 581 -18.56 -33.23 15.48
N LEU A 582 -18.51 -31.92 15.24
CA LEU A 582 -19.66 -31.10 14.82
C LEU A 582 -20.40 -31.67 13.59
N CYS A 583 -19.68 -32.42 12.73
CA CYS A 583 -20.24 -32.99 11.51
C CYS A 583 -21.19 -34.16 11.76
N CYS A 584 -21.25 -34.69 12.99
CA CYS A 584 -21.99 -35.91 13.26
C CYS A 584 -22.51 -36.10 14.69
N ASN A 585 -22.10 -35.27 15.64
CA ASN A 585 -22.58 -35.28 17.02
C ASN A 585 -24.04 -34.76 17.17
N GLY A 586 -24.68 -34.33 16.09
CA GLY A 586 -26.04 -33.78 16.09
C GLY A 586 -26.10 -32.25 16.04
N TYR A 587 -24.97 -31.54 16.01
CA TYR A 587 -24.97 -30.07 15.85
C TYR A 587 -25.67 -29.62 14.56
N LEU A 588 -25.35 -30.28 13.43
CA LEU A 588 -25.93 -29.99 12.11
C LEU A 588 -27.29 -30.67 11.85
N GLY A 589 -27.91 -31.28 12.86
CA GLY A 589 -29.19 -31.98 12.74
C GLY A 589 -29.19 -33.33 13.44
N HIS A 590 -29.40 -34.41 12.68
CA HIS A 590 -29.44 -35.75 13.29
C HIS A 590 -28.05 -36.25 13.65
N CYS A 591 -27.88 -36.68 14.90
CA CYS A 591 -26.66 -37.36 15.32
C CYS A 591 -26.46 -38.66 14.53
N ASN A 592 -25.32 -38.79 13.86
CA ASN A 592 -24.96 -39.95 13.07
C ASN A 592 -23.55 -40.43 13.40
N LEU A 593 -23.41 -41.21 14.48
CA LEU A 593 -22.13 -41.76 14.93
C LEU A 593 -21.50 -42.77 13.96
N THR A 594 -22.23 -43.20 12.91
CA THR A 594 -21.66 -44.04 11.84
C THR A 594 -20.88 -43.25 10.80
N HIS A 595 -20.93 -41.91 10.85
CA HIS A 595 -20.17 -41.06 9.94
C HIS A 595 -18.65 -41.23 10.20
N PRO A 596 -17.80 -41.30 9.16
CA PRO A 596 -16.37 -41.56 9.31
C PRO A 596 -15.64 -40.61 10.27
N PHE A 597 -16.09 -39.35 10.36
CA PHE A 597 -15.49 -38.34 11.23
C PHE A 597 -15.74 -38.54 12.74
N CYS A 598 -16.66 -39.43 13.13
CA CYS A 598 -16.97 -39.71 14.54
C CYS A 598 -16.30 -40.98 15.06
N ALA A 599 -15.69 -41.76 14.17
CA ALA A 599 -15.03 -42.99 14.56
C ALA A 599 -13.86 -42.66 15.49
N ALA A 600 -13.65 -43.52 16.49
CA ALA A 600 -12.46 -43.40 17.33
C ALA A 600 -11.21 -43.53 16.45
N ASP A 601 -10.26 -42.63 16.64
CA ASP A 601 -8.96 -42.71 15.99
C ASP A 601 -7.94 -43.29 16.98
N THR A 602 -7.70 -44.59 16.86
CA THR A 602 -6.73 -45.30 17.70
C THR A 602 -5.28 -44.91 17.41
N THR A 603 -4.98 -44.30 16.26
CA THR A 603 -3.60 -43.90 15.90
C THR A 603 -3.19 -42.63 16.63
N HIS A 604 -4.12 -41.69 16.79
CA HIS A 604 -3.89 -40.42 17.49
C HIS A 604 -4.54 -40.36 18.89
N ASN A 605 -5.11 -41.47 19.37
CA ASN A 605 -5.84 -41.60 20.64
C ASN A 605 -7.04 -40.65 20.77
N PHE A 606 -7.75 -40.36 19.68
CA PHE A 606 -8.99 -39.60 19.76
C PHE A 606 -10.17 -40.50 20.14
N PRO A 607 -11.03 -40.07 21.07
CA PRO A 607 -12.24 -40.80 21.42
C PRO A 607 -13.21 -40.84 20.23
N ALA A 608 -14.14 -41.79 20.25
CA ALA A 608 -15.32 -41.71 19.37
C ALA A 608 -16.20 -40.53 19.81
N ALA A 609 -16.82 -39.84 18.85
CA ALA A 609 -17.73 -38.75 19.18
C ALA A 609 -18.96 -39.29 19.94
N THR A 610 -19.51 -38.47 20.83
CA THR A 610 -20.81 -38.71 21.46
C THR A 610 -21.83 -37.73 20.89
N CYS A 611 -23.11 -38.11 20.90
CA CYS A 611 -24.16 -37.14 20.57
C CYS A 611 -24.21 -36.03 21.62
N LEU A 612 -24.49 -34.79 21.19
CA LEU A 612 -24.69 -33.65 22.09
C LEU A 612 -25.75 -33.97 23.15
N ALA A 613 -25.51 -33.53 24.38
CA ALA A 613 -26.45 -33.72 25.49
C ALA A 613 -27.67 -32.79 25.33
N ASP A 614 -28.81 -33.12 25.96
CA ASP A 614 -30.06 -32.33 25.86
C ASP A 614 -29.92 -30.84 26.29
N ASN A 615 -28.85 -30.49 27.00
CA ASN A 615 -28.54 -29.11 27.42
C ASN A 615 -27.75 -28.30 26.38
N GLU A 616 -27.15 -28.95 25.39
CA GLU A 616 -26.38 -28.31 24.32
C GLU A 616 -27.29 -28.09 23.12
N LEU A 617 -27.42 -26.82 22.71
CA LEU A 617 -28.37 -26.45 21.67
C LEU A 617 -27.83 -26.87 20.30
N PRO A 618 -28.60 -27.64 19.51
CA PRO A 618 -28.28 -27.85 18.10
C PRO A 618 -28.30 -26.51 17.35
N ALA A 619 -27.66 -26.47 16.18
CA ALA A 619 -27.64 -25.27 15.36
C ALA A 619 -29.07 -24.77 15.08
N SER A 620 -29.30 -23.46 15.26
CA SER A 620 -30.61 -22.86 15.00
C SER A 620 -31.04 -23.08 13.54
N PRO A 621 -32.35 -23.10 13.23
CA PRO A 621 -32.81 -23.23 11.84
C PRO A 621 -32.25 -22.17 10.89
N ALA A 622 -32.00 -20.95 11.41
CA ALA A 622 -31.36 -19.88 10.65
C ALA A 622 -29.88 -20.20 10.37
N MET A 623 -29.16 -20.72 11.37
CA MET A 623 -27.77 -21.15 11.23
C MET A 623 -27.64 -22.29 10.21
N LEU A 624 -28.50 -23.31 10.27
CA LEU A 624 -28.50 -24.41 9.30
C LEU A 624 -28.71 -23.91 7.86
N ASN A 625 -29.61 -22.94 7.66
CA ASN A 625 -29.82 -22.32 6.36
C ASN A 625 -28.61 -21.50 5.88
N LEU A 626 -27.88 -20.85 6.80
CA LEU A 626 -26.63 -20.19 6.48
C LEU A 626 -25.55 -21.19 6.04
N LEU A 627 -25.33 -22.24 6.84
CA LEU A 627 -24.34 -23.29 6.56
C LEU A 627 -24.63 -24.02 5.23
N ALA A 628 -25.90 -24.26 4.92
CA ALA A 628 -26.32 -24.87 3.65
C ALA A 628 -25.89 -24.06 2.41
N ARG A 629 -25.64 -22.75 2.50
CA ARG A 629 -25.16 -21.92 1.38
C ARG A 629 -23.75 -22.28 0.95
N PHE A 630 -22.93 -22.76 1.88
CA PHE A 630 -21.56 -23.19 1.60
C PHE A 630 -21.49 -24.62 1.07
N GLY A 631 -22.63 -25.33 1.03
CA GLY A 631 -22.79 -26.62 0.37
C GLY A 631 -21.76 -27.65 0.84
N SER A 632 -21.00 -28.20 -0.11
CA SER A 632 -19.97 -29.20 0.17
C SER A 632 -18.74 -28.67 0.89
N GLY A 633 -18.62 -27.36 1.15
CA GLY A 633 -17.51 -26.80 1.91
C GLY A 633 -17.58 -27.14 3.41
N VAL A 634 -18.77 -27.40 3.94
CA VAL A 634 -18.96 -27.76 5.35
C VAL A 634 -19.03 -29.28 5.48
N CYS A 635 -18.19 -29.86 6.34
CA CYS A 635 -18.05 -31.30 6.56
C CYS A 635 -17.70 -32.05 5.27
N TYR A 636 -16.78 -31.48 4.49
CA TYR A 636 -16.26 -32.10 3.29
C TYR A 636 -15.47 -33.36 3.63
N LYS A 637 -15.96 -34.53 3.18
CA LYS A 637 -15.20 -35.78 3.24
C LYS A 637 -14.10 -35.73 2.16
N THR A 638 -12.86 -35.58 2.59
CA THR A 638 -11.69 -35.73 1.73
C THR A 638 -11.67 -37.15 1.15
N PRO A 639 -11.44 -37.34 -0.16
CA PRO A 639 -11.31 -38.67 -0.75
C PRO A 639 -10.20 -39.47 -0.06
N GLU A 640 -10.42 -40.78 0.14
CA GLU A 640 -9.48 -41.68 0.84
C GLU A 640 -8.10 -41.76 0.16
N ASN A 641 -8.02 -41.39 -1.13
CA ASN A 641 -6.79 -41.40 -1.93
C ASN A 641 -5.96 -40.10 -1.82
N LEU A 642 -6.46 -39.08 -1.11
CA LEU A 642 -5.79 -37.79 -0.97
C LEU A 642 -5.12 -37.71 0.40
N LEU A 643 -3.83 -38.06 0.41
CA LEU A 643 -2.84 -37.89 1.49
C LEU A 643 -3.46 -38.12 2.88
N GLU A 644 -3.33 -39.34 3.41
CA GLU A 644 -3.28 -39.49 4.88
C GLU A 644 -2.26 -38.49 5.41
N PHE A 645 -2.57 -37.86 6.55
CA PHE A 645 -1.66 -36.94 7.23
C PHE A 645 -0.27 -37.58 7.23
N ALA A 646 0.69 -36.94 6.57
CA ALA A 646 2.02 -37.49 6.44
C ALA A 646 2.53 -37.78 7.86
N ASP A 647 2.83 -39.04 8.14
CA ASP A 647 3.44 -39.45 9.39
C ASP A 647 4.64 -38.54 9.65
N THR A 648 4.89 -38.28 10.94
CA THR A 648 6.06 -37.49 11.36
C THR A 648 7.27 -38.00 10.58
N PRO A 649 7.94 -37.15 9.77
CA PRO A 649 8.93 -37.63 8.83
C PRO A 649 9.93 -38.51 9.57
N THR A 650 10.18 -39.71 9.05
CA THR A 650 11.14 -40.63 9.67
C THR A 650 12.47 -40.50 8.97
N LYS A 651 13.56 -40.84 9.66
CA LYS A 651 14.87 -40.86 9.03
C LYS A 651 14.89 -41.70 7.75
N ALA A 652 14.24 -42.87 7.77
CA ALA A 652 14.18 -43.75 6.61
C ALA A 652 13.42 -43.12 5.43
N SER A 653 12.30 -42.44 5.67
CA SER A 653 11.54 -41.79 4.58
C SER A 653 12.31 -40.61 3.98
N VAL A 654 12.93 -39.78 4.80
CA VAL A 654 13.74 -38.64 4.31
C VAL A 654 15.01 -39.12 3.57
N ASP A 655 15.73 -40.09 4.13
CA ASP A 655 16.93 -40.65 3.50
C ASP A 655 16.60 -41.32 2.15
N SER A 656 15.39 -41.88 2.01
CA SER A 656 14.92 -42.45 0.74
C SER A 656 14.82 -41.42 -0.38
N CYS A 657 14.51 -40.16 -0.06
CA CYS A 657 14.45 -39.08 -1.04
C CYS A 657 15.86 -38.61 -1.47
N GLY A 658 16.90 -38.85 -0.67
CA GLY A 658 18.28 -38.50 -1.03
C GLY A 658 18.50 -37.00 -1.29
N GLY A 659 17.71 -36.14 -0.64
CA GLY A 659 17.83 -34.68 -0.74
C GLY A 659 17.22 -34.03 -1.98
N VAL A 660 16.45 -34.77 -2.79
CA VAL A 660 15.59 -34.19 -3.85
C VAL A 660 14.17 -33.97 -3.34
N ALA A 661 13.51 -32.91 -3.83
CA ALA A 661 12.17 -32.52 -3.38
C ALA A 661 11.11 -33.60 -3.67
N TYR A 662 11.24 -34.29 -4.79
CA TYR A 662 10.33 -35.38 -5.17
C TYR A 662 11.14 -36.57 -5.67
N ARG A 663 10.76 -37.77 -5.21
CA ARG A 663 11.28 -39.03 -5.73
C ARG A 663 10.12 -39.95 -6.06
N ARG A 664 10.26 -40.73 -7.13
CA ARG A 664 9.31 -41.78 -7.47
C ARG A 664 9.38 -42.87 -6.39
N CYS A 665 8.32 -42.97 -5.58
CA CYS A 665 8.16 -44.05 -4.63
C CYS A 665 7.61 -45.29 -5.34
N GLU A 666 8.18 -46.46 -5.07
CA GLU A 666 7.59 -47.76 -5.41
C GLU A 666 6.93 -48.27 -4.14
N ILE A 667 5.62 -48.09 -3.99
CA ILE A 667 4.88 -48.62 -2.84
C ILE A 667 4.54 -50.08 -3.15
N LEU A 668 5.17 -51.00 -2.43
CA LEU A 668 4.81 -52.43 -2.46
C LEU A 668 3.56 -52.63 -1.61
N ASP A 669 2.47 -53.07 -2.23
CA ASP A 669 1.25 -53.46 -1.51
C ASP A 669 1.53 -54.71 -0.65
N PRO A 670 1.50 -54.61 0.70
CA PRO A 670 1.82 -55.73 1.59
C PRO A 670 0.81 -56.88 1.49
N THR A 671 -0.34 -56.68 0.83
CA THR A 671 -1.36 -57.72 0.64
C THR A 671 -1.30 -58.41 -0.73
N ARG A 672 -0.67 -57.80 -1.74
CA ARG A 672 -0.71 -58.31 -3.12
C ARG A 672 0.64 -58.67 -3.74
N ASN A 673 1.79 -58.31 -3.14
CA ASN A 673 3.11 -58.50 -3.75
C ASN A 673 3.19 -57.94 -5.20
N GLU A 674 2.38 -56.93 -5.51
CA GLU A 674 2.43 -56.19 -6.76
C GLU A 674 2.95 -54.78 -6.48
N THR A 675 3.84 -54.29 -7.34
CA THR A 675 4.30 -52.90 -7.33
C THR A 675 3.14 -52.03 -7.80
N LEU A 676 2.52 -51.27 -6.89
CA LEU A 676 1.60 -50.22 -7.32
C LEU A 676 2.43 -49.05 -7.86
N GLU A 677 2.30 -48.76 -9.14
CA GLU A 677 2.74 -47.50 -9.75
C GLU A 677 1.81 -46.35 -9.32
N ASP A 678 1.57 -46.14 -8.02
CA ASP A 678 0.87 -44.95 -7.55
C ASP A 678 1.89 -43.92 -7.08
N CYS A 679 2.32 -43.12 -8.06
CA CYS A 679 3.05 -41.88 -7.85
C CYS A 679 2.14 -40.87 -7.16
N ARG A 680 2.50 -40.44 -5.96
CA ARG A 680 2.75 -39.03 -5.59
C ARG A 680 2.69 -38.89 -4.07
N LEU A 681 3.84 -38.68 -3.46
CA LEU A 681 3.96 -38.10 -2.12
C LEU A 681 4.69 -36.76 -2.30
N SER A 682 4.02 -35.68 -1.91
CA SER A 682 4.58 -34.35 -1.68
C SER A 682 4.91 -34.21 -0.21
#